data_AF-A0A522FBU7-F1
#
_entry.id   AF-A0A522FBU7-F1
#
_cell.length_a   1.000
_cell.length_b   1.000
_cell.length_c   1.000
_cell.angle_alpha   90.00
_cell.angle_beta   90.00
_cell.angle_gamma   90.00
#
_symmetry.space_group_name_H-M   'P 1'
#
loop_
_entity.id
_entity.type
_entity.pdbx_description
1 polymer ?
#
loop_
_entity_poly.entity_id
_entity_poly.type
_entity_poly.pdbx_seq_one_letter_code
_entity_poly.pdbx_strand_id
1 'polypeptide(L)'
;MISTLEQKAKDPIAAQIPHYIWKAEFKGKLKTDLIALNKPLDALTNNDLPRNGTAAFILLLIAYPHVSGKELYQFAVEELNLSFETIVSYSAIFGQLTVLKYIKECNSAKLKKTLYNSHSKTLAQAAANGQIATIAWFKKEYYWISKYTAKDQRVLIELAFNNAIRKGDVSTLEQFKQNIPLTLLDILIGTFLGQKQPTPEKLKGLIKKNNFNAFCLACENGRLNVIHWILEQFPQELSRMLQIIIALKIQDILNNGHLNVLIWLEQVTASYKFKNRFLQRMDSTSFMTAFNNGHTDICLWLLKFPACFAFAEQHQREFGPMVNQFVEDFLAELHEARRLSYIDNPNGVFNLQDKAKIRLAFYVLRNLIRRYPEGPASLHDDVLFLLEIPAIKSLAHRSVNANQGNELLRLALSVGNREASAVLFAIPSVENLAAQHNYYRSEAQGNLDLRDLANDSESAMKVLTSGEKKRLAKLLAQYEPQVQKKGGVARVMNNLRATLTQRYQAEPALYLSDKGVPCPLPVEYADFIALNLSSAEKKRALKAYYENKNHTALRYISKPNHWMHQKASYVYINDERTERWSTFEEYQSLIATFYLAAIDKKSPAIDGHTIPGRLTHFIHELALIGRAHNWDQSRIKKDAKGKVIKNRQNQPVYEQFDDLTGDKPSCLSGVKRRLFQSLIGHSLFAMLTGEKVEELLIDLVREYFKLVLEQKHSEALDVVLNCLATGDDIPDAEYDLLSSINIPTEAINTFIVDLESKYGDSAFDFLDHIKDKFLLPEDNDKPELRNTHLVGFYYKARLENLFAQTQKHSGFFANGSGKPSQALFLGEVEDPDWDSEFDSTISTC
;
A
#
# COMPACT_ATOMS: atom_id res chain seq x y z
N MET A 1 27.67 -20.32 17.92
CA MET A 1 27.50 -19.62 19.21
C MET A 1 26.06 -19.15 19.33
N ILE A 2 25.39 -19.42 20.46
CA ILE A 2 24.08 -18.86 20.80
C ILE A 2 24.36 -17.53 21.52
N SER A 3 24.04 -16.41 20.87
CA SER A 3 24.34 -15.07 21.40
C SER A 3 23.19 -14.06 21.25
N THR A 4 22.15 -14.39 20.48
CA THR A 4 20.93 -13.57 20.39
C THR A 4 19.77 -14.22 21.17
N LEU A 5 18.78 -13.41 21.57
CA LEU A 5 17.59 -13.92 22.25
C LEU A 5 16.76 -14.85 21.36
N GLU A 6 16.75 -14.58 20.06
CA GLU A 6 16.08 -15.42 19.08
C GLU A 6 16.76 -16.79 18.95
N GLN A 7 18.10 -16.83 18.85
CA GLN A 7 18.86 -18.09 18.86
C GLN A 7 18.63 -18.88 20.15
N LYS A 8 18.63 -18.19 21.30
CA LYS A 8 18.35 -18.81 22.61
C LYS A 8 16.95 -19.41 22.66
N ALA A 9 15.95 -18.76 22.06
CA ALA A 9 14.56 -19.23 22.07
C ALA A 9 14.36 -20.48 21.19
N LYS A 10 15.18 -20.65 20.14
CA LYS A 10 15.10 -21.80 19.22
C LYS A 10 15.90 -23.02 19.68
N ASP A 11 16.84 -22.87 20.62
CA ASP A 11 17.69 -23.96 21.09
C ASP A 11 17.05 -24.77 22.25
N PRO A 12 17.02 -26.11 22.18
CA PRO A 12 16.29 -26.95 23.14
C PRO A 12 16.83 -26.91 24.57
N ILE A 13 18.11 -26.60 24.77
CA ILE A 13 18.74 -26.51 26.10
C ILE A 13 18.74 -25.05 26.57
N ALA A 14 19.19 -24.12 25.73
CA ALA A 14 19.28 -22.71 26.09
C ALA A 14 17.89 -22.05 26.29
N ALA A 15 16.83 -22.55 25.63
CA ALA A 15 15.46 -22.10 25.87
C ALA A 15 15.01 -22.35 27.31
N GLN A 16 15.44 -23.48 27.91
CA GLN A 16 15.08 -23.86 29.28
C GLN A 16 15.79 -23.03 30.36
N ILE A 17 16.89 -22.33 30.01
CA ILE A 17 17.62 -21.47 30.95
C ILE A 17 16.88 -20.13 31.11
N PRO A 18 16.46 -19.74 32.33
CA PRO A 18 15.83 -18.44 32.56
C PRO A 18 16.74 -17.27 32.16
N HIS A 19 16.17 -16.22 31.56
CA HIS A 19 16.95 -15.10 31.02
C HIS A 19 17.86 -14.38 32.04
N TYR A 20 17.43 -14.26 33.30
CA TYR A 20 18.28 -13.66 34.33
C TYR A 20 19.50 -14.54 34.66
N ILE A 21 19.36 -15.87 34.61
CA ILE A 21 20.46 -16.83 34.79
C ILE A 21 21.35 -16.84 33.54
N TRP A 22 20.75 -16.75 32.36
CA TRP A 22 21.46 -16.59 31.09
C TRP A 22 22.39 -15.36 31.09
N LYS A 23 21.90 -14.22 31.60
CA LYS A 23 22.73 -13.02 31.76
C LYS A 23 23.80 -13.19 32.85
N ALA A 24 23.43 -13.73 34.01
CA ALA A 24 24.33 -13.82 35.16
C ALA A 24 25.45 -14.86 34.97
N GLU A 25 25.10 -16.07 34.57
CA GLU A 25 26.02 -17.22 34.57
C GLU A 25 26.66 -17.47 33.21
N PHE A 26 25.95 -17.15 32.13
CA PHE A 26 26.40 -17.37 30.75
C PHE A 26 26.84 -16.08 30.06
N LYS A 27 26.74 -14.92 30.71
CA LYS A 27 27.08 -13.60 30.12
C LYS A 27 26.41 -13.36 28.77
N GLY A 28 25.21 -13.91 28.58
CA GLY A 28 24.44 -13.80 27.36
C GLY A 28 24.90 -14.70 26.20
N LYS A 29 25.85 -15.63 26.41
CA LYS A 29 26.48 -16.41 25.35
C LYS A 29 26.67 -17.88 25.74
N LEU A 30 26.35 -18.81 24.82
CA LEU A 30 26.66 -20.24 24.94
C LEU A 30 27.32 -20.75 23.66
N LYS A 31 28.31 -21.62 23.80
CA LYS A 31 28.91 -22.30 22.65
C LYS A 31 27.90 -23.28 22.06
N THR A 32 27.72 -23.24 20.75
CA THR A 32 26.79 -24.13 20.01
C THR A 32 27.27 -25.57 19.99
N ASP A 33 28.58 -25.79 20.15
CA ASP A 33 29.22 -27.08 19.91
C ASP A 33 29.24 -27.95 21.18
N LEU A 34 28.20 -27.85 22.02
CA LEU A 34 27.99 -28.69 23.21
C LEU A 34 27.52 -30.11 22.84
N ILE A 35 28.02 -30.65 21.72
CA ILE A 35 27.77 -32.00 21.21
C ILE A 35 28.11 -33.07 22.27
N ALA A 36 28.90 -32.70 23.28
CA ALA A 36 29.32 -33.56 24.38
C ALA A 36 28.25 -33.83 25.47
N LEU A 37 27.14 -33.08 25.55
CA LEU A 37 26.08 -33.32 26.54
C LEU A 37 25.25 -34.61 26.28
N ASN A 38 25.59 -35.36 25.22
CA ASN A 38 25.06 -36.71 24.96
C ASN A 38 25.92 -37.83 25.54
N LYS A 39 27.10 -37.53 26.10
CA LYS A 39 27.98 -38.52 26.75
C LYS A 39 27.38 -38.94 28.10
N PRO A 40 27.62 -40.15 28.61
CA PRO A 40 27.28 -40.47 29.99
C PRO A 40 28.10 -39.58 30.96
N LEU A 41 27.55 -39.32 32.16
CA LEU A 41 28.08 -38.31 33.09
C LEU A 41 29.56 -38.57 33.47
N ASP A 42 29.94 -39.85 33.59
CA ASP A 42 31.28 -40.34 33.91
C ASP A 42 32.31 -40.17 32.77
N ALA A 43 31.84 -39.90 31.53
CA ALA A 43 32.68 -39.66 30.36
C ALA A 43 32.84 -38.16 30.01
N LEU A 44 32.27 -37.25 30.81
CA LEU A 44 32.44 -35.81 30.62
C LEU A 44 33.83 -35.35 31.08
N THR A 45 34.46 -34.51 30.27
CA THR A 45 35.74 -33.87 30.57
C THR A 45 35.57 -32.37 30.77
N ASN A 46 36.58 -31.71 31.35
CA ASN A 46 36.60 -30.24 31.54
C ASN A 46 36.46 -29.41 30.24
N ASN A 47 36.64 -30.03 29.07
CA ASN A 47 36.45 -29.38 27.77
C ASN A 47 35.01 -29.48 27.25
N ASP A 48 34.22 -30.41 27.79
CA ASP A 48 32.84 -30.68 27.38
C ASP A 48 31.83 -29.72 28.05
N LEU A 49 32.24 -29.04 29.12
CA LEU A 49 31.41 -28.14 29.93
C LEU A 49 31.93 -26.68 29.91
N PRO A 50 31.06 -25.69 30.17
CA PRO A 50 31.49 -24.31 30.38
C PRO A 50 32.50 -24.19 31.53
N ARG A 51 33.50 -23.31 31.37
CA ARG A 51 34.49 -23.03 32.42
C ARG A 51 33.88 -22.48 33.72
N ASN A 52 32.70 -21.87 33.66
CA ASN A 52 31.95 -21.48 34.84
C ASN A 52 31.25 -22.72 35.41
N GLY A 53 31.70 -23.21 36.58
CA GLY A 53 31.12 -24.38 37.24
C GLY A 53 29.61 -24.28 37.49
N THR A 54 29.08 -23.08 37.79
CA THR A 54 27.64 -22.86 37.95
C THR A 54 26.90 -23.06 36.62
N ALA A 55 27.45 -22.50 35.53
CA ALA A 55 26.90 -22.68 34.19
C ALA A 55 26.96 -24.14 33.74
N ALA A 56 28.05 -24.85 34.06
CA ALA A 56 28.18 -26.29 33.82
C ALA A 56 27.12 -27.09 34.57
N PHE A 57 26.94 -26.82 35.87
CA PHE A 57 25.93 -27.50 36.66
C PHE A 57 24.51 -27.25 36.16
N ILE A 58 24.18 -26.02 35.75
CA ILE A 58 22.87 -25.71 35.14
C ILE A 58 22.62 -26.57 33.89
N LEU A 59 23.62 -26.72 33.02
CA LEU A 59 23.47 -27.58 31.84
C LEU A 59 23.27 -29.04 32.23
N LEU A 60 23.96 -29.53 33.26
CA LEU A 60 23.77 -30.89 33.77
C LEU A 60 22.35 -31.11 34.31
N LEU A 61 21.81 -30.14 35.07
CA LEU A 61 20.44 -30.20 35.60
C LEU A 61 19.38 -30.24 34.49
N ILE A 62 19.68 -29.72 33.30
CA ILE A 62 18.75 -29.71 32.15
C ILE A 62 18.94 -30.96 31.29
N ALA A 63 20.19 -31.32 30.97
CA ALA A 63 20.52 -32.39 30.03
C ALA A 63 20.47 -33.80 30.64
N TYR A 64 20.62 -33.94 31.96
CA TYR A 64 20.67 -35.23 32.65
C TYR A 64 19.58 -35.40 33.72
N PRO A 65 18.28 -35.24 33.39
CA PRO A 65 17.21 -35.31 34.38
C PRO A 65 17.01 -36.72 34.96
N HIS A 66 17.56 -37.76 34.33
CA HIS A 66 17.43 -39.16 34.73
C HIS A 66 18.55 -39.65 35.66
N VAL A 67 19.65 -38.91 35.77
CA VAL A 67 20.78 -39.28 36.62
C VAL A 67 20.37 -39.14 38.09
N SER A 68 20.90 -40.02 38.95
CA SER A 68 20.51 -40.01 40.36
C SER A 68 20.92 -38.69 41.04
N GLY A 69 20.13 -38.27 42.02
CA GLY A 69 20.42 -37.05 42.79
C GLY A 69 21.78 -37.12 43.52
N LYS A 70 22.24 -38.33 43.84
CA LYS A 70 23.56 -38.59 44.44
C LYS A 70 24.68 -38.29 43.47
N GLU A 71 24.64 -38.86 42.27
CA GLU A 71 25.69 -38.69 41.26
C GLU A 71 25.84 -37.23 40.83
N LEU A 72 24.72 -36.55 40.58
CA LEU A 72 24.74 -35.12 40.24
C LEU A 72 25.28 -34.25 41.39
N TYR A 73 24.96 -34.59 42.64
CA TYR A 73 25.49 -33.87 43.80
C TYR A 73 27.00 -34.09 43.96
N GLN A 74 27.48 -35.32 43.85
CA GLN A 74 28.89 -35.65 43.96
C GLN A 74 29.70 -34.96 42.85
N PHE A 75 29.23 -35.03 41.61
CA PHE A 75 29.86 -34.33 40.49
C PHE A 75 29.94 -32.81 40.72
N ALA A 76 28.88 -32.20 41.25
CA ALA A 76 28.86 -30.77 41.55
C ALA A 76 29.87 -30.35 42.63
N VAL A 77 30.10 -31.21 43.63
CA VAL A 77 31.02 -30.94 44.73
C VAL A 77 32.46 -31.26 44.35
N GLU A 78 32.69 -32.44 43.76
CA GLU A 78 34.02 -33.01 43.53
C GLU A 78 34.65 -32.46 42.24
N GLU A 79 33.88 -32.39 41.15
CA GLU A 79 34.39 -32.00 39.83
C GLU A 79 34.17 -30.51 39.52
N LEU A 80 33.04 -29.93 39.94
CA LEU A 80 32.71 -28.52 39.68
C LEU A 80 33.07 -27.57 40.84
N ASN A 81 33.50 -28.11 41.98
CA ASN A 81 33.86 -27.36 43.19
C ASN A 81 32.80 -26.32 43.61
N LEU A 82 31.53 -26.69 43.54
CA LEU A 82 30.42 -25.79 43.85
C LEU A 82 30.11 -25.72 45.34
N SER A 83 29.75 -24.52 45.79
CA SER A 83 29.25 -24.34 47.16
C SER A 83 27.92 -25.07 47.37
N PHE A 84 27.69 -25.51 48.60
CA PHE A 84 26.45 -26.16 48.99
C PHE A 84 25.22 -25.27 48.72
N GLU A 85 25.35 -23.96 48.94
CA GLU A 85 24.33 -22.95 48.70
C GLU A 85 23.98 -22.83 47.21
N THR A 86 24.99 -22.87 46.34
CA THR A 86 24.83 -22.86 44.87
C THR A 86 24.06 -24.10 44.42
N ILE A 87 24.47 -25.28 44.88
CA ILE A 87 23.85 -26.55 44.50
C ILE A 87 22.37 -26.55 44.91
N VAL A 88 22.07 -26.24 46.17
CA VAL A 88 20.68 -26.17 46.68
C VAL A 88 19.85 -25.15 45.89
N SER A 89 20.42 -23.99 45.60
CA SER A 89 19.69 -22.93 44.89
C SER A 89 19.34 -23.32 43.46
N TYR A 90 20.31 -23.79 42.68
CA TYR A 90 20.06 -24.15 41.28
C TYR A 90 19.25 -25.44 41.14
N SER A 91 19.43 -26.42 42.01
CA SER A 91 18.56 -27.61 42.04
C SER A 91 17.11 -27.24 42.34
N ALA A 92 16.86 -26.27 43.23
CA ALA A 92 15.51 -25.78 43.48
C ALA A 92 14.91 -25.00 42.30
N ILE A 93 15.72 -24.14 41.68
CA ILE A 93 15.35 -23.30 40.53
C ILE A 93 14.99 -24.13 39.29
N PHE A 94 15.67 -25.26 39.09
CA PHE A 94 15.46 -26.16 37.95
C PHE A 94 14.62 -27.41 38.30
N GLY A 95 14.08 -27.50 39.52
CA GLY A 95 13.14 -28.57 39.88
C GLY A 95 13.76 -29.94 40.16
N GLN A 96 15.06 -30.01 40.40
CA GLN A 96 15.79 -31.25 40.59
C GLN A 96 15.61 -31.79 42.01
N LEU A 97 14.40 -32.31 42.25
CA LEU A 97 13.93 -32.76 43.56
C LEU A 97 14.71 -33.98 44.08
N THR A 98 15.26 -34.80 43.19
CA THR A 98 16.12 -35.95 43.53
C THR A 98 17.39 -35.50 44.23
N VAL A 99 18.07 -34.47 43.70
CA VAL A 99 19.25 -33.85 44.31
C VAL A 99 18.89 -33.26 45.68
N LEU A 100 17.78 -32.52 45.77
CA LEU A 100 17.35 -31.91 47.04
C LEU A 100 17.00 -32.94 48.11
N LYS A 101 16.35 -34.05 47.73
CA LYS A 101 16.05 -35.17 48.64
C LYS A 101 17.33 -35.86 49.12
N TYR A 102 18.28 -36.12 48.21
CA TYR A 102 19.57 -36.69 48.58
C TYR A 102 20.36 -35.79 49.54
N ILE A 103 20.38 -34.47 49.27
CA ILE A 103 21.00 -33.49 50.17
C ILE A 103 20.33 -33.51 51.55
N LYS A 104 19.00 -33.68 51.61
CA LYS A 104 18.28 -33.80 52.88
C LYS A 104 18.70 -35.06 53.64
N GLU A 105 18.82 -36.19 52.96
CA GLU A 105 19.27 -37.46 53.55
C GLU A 105 20.70 -37.33 54.11
N CYS A 106 21.59 -36.67 53.38
CA CYS A 106 22.99 -36.52 53.78
C CYS A 106 23.22 -35.43 54.83
N ASN A 107 22.51 -34.30 54.74
CA ASN A 107 22.74 -33.13 55.60
C ASN A 107 21.49 -32.22 55.75
N SER A 108 20.44 -32.78 56.35
CA SER A 108 19.18 -32.06 56.65
C SER A 108 19.38 -30.75 57.41
N ALA A 109 20.32 -30.70 58.37
CA ALA A 109 20.57 -29.50 59.18
C ALA A 109 21.17 -28.35 58.35
N LYS A 110 22.16 -28.64 57.48
CA LYS A 110 22.76 -27.65 56.59
C LYS A 110 21.79 -27.23 55.49
N LEU A 111 20.97 -28.14 54.97
CA LEU A 111 19.90 -27.81 54.02
C LEU A 111 18.88 -26.86 54.65
N LYS A 112 18.41 -27.17 55.87
CA LYS A 112 17.50 -26.30 56.63
C LYS A 112 18.10 -24.92 56.85
N LYS A 113 19.36 -24.84 57.29
CA LYS A 113 20.08 -23.57 57.49
C LYS A 113 20.26 -22.80 56.17
N THR A 114 20.54 -23.48 55.07
CA THR A 114 20.73 -22.87 53.75
C THR A 114 19.43 -22.28 53.24
N LEU A 115 18.33 -23.03 53.29
CA LEU A 115 17.00 -22.53 52.95
C LEU A 115 16.56 -21.42 53.90
N TYR A 116 17.00 -21.47 55.16
CA TYR A 116 16.80 -20.38 56.13
C TYR A 116 17.68 -19.16 55.80
N ASN A 117 18.87 -19.29 55.25
CA ASN A 117 19.70 -18.13 54.95
C ASN A 117 19.38 -17.52 53.59
N SER A 118 18.97 -18.35 52.61
CA SER A 118 18.51 -17.91 51.29
C SER A 118 17.02 -17.56 51.25
N HIS A 119 16.34 -17.69 52.39
CA HIS A 119 14.94 -17.39 52.73
C HIS A 119 14.02 -17.20 51.52
N SER A 120 13.95 -15.99 50.98
CA SER A 120 13.00 -15.63 49.93
C SER A 120 13.50 -15.88 48.52
N LYS A 121 14.82 -15.85 48.28
CA LYS A 121 15.38 -15.79 46.92
C LYS A 121 15.29 -17.12 46.19
N THR A 122 15.72 -18.22 46.81
CA THR A 122 15.67 -19.56 46.19
C THR A 122 14.23 -20.00 45.92
N LEU A 123 13.33 -19.77 46.89
CA LEU A 123 11.90 -20.08 46.75
C LEU A 123 11.23 -19.17 45.70
N ALA A 124 11.53 -17.87 45.67
CA ALA A 124 11.05 -16.94 44.63
C ALA A 124 11.48 -17.39 43.24
N GLN A 125 12.75 -17.81 43.09
CA GLN A 125 13.32 -18.18 41.81
C GLN A 125 12.81 -19.55 41.33
N ALA A 126 12.61 -20.50 42.24
CA ALA A 126 11.93 -21.76 41.96
C ALA A 126 10.46 -21.54 41.55
N ALA A 127 9.74 -20.66 42.25
CA ALA A 127 8.37 -20.27 41.90
C ALA A 127 8.30 -19.53 40.56
N ALA A 128 9.25 -18.62 40.30
CA ALA A 128 9.38 -17.92 39.02
C ALA A 128 9.73 -18.86 37.85
N ASN A 129 10.13 -20.09 38.13
CA ASN A 129 10.43 -21.13 37.15
C ASN A 129 9.39 -22.28 37.14
N GLY A 130 8.24 -22.11 37.79
CA GLY A 130 7.15 -23.10 37.73
C GLY A 130 7.44 -24.41 38.49
N GLN A 131 8.39 -24.42 39.42
CA GLN A 131 8.81 -25.65 40.13
C GLN A 131 7.88 -26.02 41.29
N ILE A 132 6.61 -26.25 40.98
CA ILE A 132 5.52 -26.43 41.96
C ILE A 132 5.77 -27.65 42.86
N ALA A 133 6.24 -28.77 42.32
CA ALA A 133 6.54 -29.98 43.09
C ALA A 133 7.65 -29.74 44.14
N THR A 134 8.67 -28.97 43.78
CA THR A 134 9.77 -28.60 44.66
C THR A 134 9.30 -27.68 45.78
N ILE A 135 8.44 -26.71 45.47
CA ILE A 135 7.85 -25.80 46.46
C ILE A 135 6.93 -26.57 47.42
N ALA A 136 6.09 -27.47 46.89
CA ALA A 136 5.21 -28.32 47.69
C ALA A 136 6.02 -29.23 48.64
N TRP A 137 7.13 -29.77 48.16
CA TRP A 137 8.05 -30.55 48.98
C TRP A 137 8.70 -29.71 50.08
N PHE A 138 9.23 -28.52 49.77
CA PHE A 138 9.79 -27.63 50.79
C PHE A 138 8.79 -27.28 51.89
N LYS A 139 7.52 -27.04 51.52
CA LYS A 139 6.44 -26.77 52.47
C LYS A 139 6.17 -27.96 53.39
N LYS A 140 6.14 -29.19 52.86
CA LYS A 140 5.93 -30.41 53.64
C LYS A 140 7.06 -30.63 54.65
N GLU A 141 8.29 -30.41 54.23
CA GLU A 141 9.48 -30.78 55.00
C GLU A 141 9.95 -29.71 55.99
N TYR A 142 9.65 -28.44 55.74
CA TYR A 142 10.17 -27.32 56.54
C TYR A 142 9.04 -26.44 57.07
N TYR A 143 8.52 -26.79 58.25
CA TYR A 143 7.41 -26.12 58.93
C TYR A 143 7.58 -24.60 59.10
N TRP A 144 8.80 -24.06 59.23
CA TRP A 144 8.99 -22.60 59.35
C TRP A 144 8.71 -21.84 58.04
N ILE A 145 8.71 -22.51 56.88
CA ILE A 145 8.22 -21.94 55.61
C ILE A 145 6.70 -21.67 55.67
N SER A 146 5.99 -22.32 56.60
CA SER A 146 4.57 -22.01 56.88
C SER A 146 4.37 -20.77 57.79
N LYS A 147 5.45 -20.23 58.39
CA LYS A 147 5.42 -19.04 59.28
C LYS A 147 5.80 -17.73 58.61
N TYR A 148 5.91 -17.68 57.28
CA TYR A 148 6.14 -16.41 56.58
C TYR A 148 5.03 -15.40 56.89
N THR A 149 5.37 -14.12 56.91
CA THR A 149 4.34 -13.07 57.00
C THR A 149 3.48 -13.06 55.73
N ALA A 150 2.20 -12.73 55.87
CA ALA A 150 1.28 -12.65 54.72
C ALA A 150 1.78 -11.66 53.63
N LYS A 151 2.58 -10.67 54.02
CA LYS A 151 3.21 -9.69 53.12
C LYS A 151 4.30 -10.33 52.26
N ASP A 152 5.20 -11.10 52.86
CA ASP A 152 6.31 -11.72 52.14
C ASP A 152 5.81 -12.80 51.17
N GLN A 153 4.80 -13.57 51.57
CA GLN A 153 4.19 -14.59 50.71
C GLN A 153 3.48 -13.98 49.51
N ARG A 154 2.76 -12.87 49.72
CA ARG A 154 2.11 -12.12 48.64
C ARG A 154 3.12 -11.62 47.60
N VAL A 155 4.24 -11.04 48.03
CA VAL A 155 5.29 -10.53 47.14
C VAL A 155 5.90 -11.66 46.31
N LEU A 156 6.13 -12.84 46.91
CA LEU A 156 6.70 -13.99 46.21
C LEU A 156 5.77 -14.53 45.12
N ILE A 157 4.47 -14.58 45.38
CA ILE A 157 3.46 -15.05 44.42
C ILE A 157 3.28 -14.02 43.30
N GLU A 158 3.21 -12.74 43.62
CA GLU A 158 3.14 -11.66 42.63
C GLU A 158 4.38 -11.68 41.71
N LEU A 159 5.57 -11.92 42.25
CA LEU A 159 6.80 -12.07 41.46
C LEU A 159 6.76 -13.30 40.55
N ALA A 160 6.32 -14.45 41.06
CA ALA A 160 6.23 -15.68 40.28
C ALA A 160 5.19 -15.56 39.14
N PHE A 161 4.01 -15.02 39.44
CA PHE A 161 2.95 -14.78 38.48
C PHE A 161 3.38 -13.76 37.41
N ASN A 162 3.95 -12.62 37.81
CA ASN A 162 4.47 -11.63 36.86
C ASN A 162 5.61 -12.19 36.00
N ASN A 163 6.43 -13.10 36.53
CA ASN A 163 7.50 -13.74 35.75
C ASN A 163 6.96 -14.78 34.76
N ALA A 164 5.92 -15.54 35.11
CA ALA A 164 5.22 -16.41 34.16
C ALA A 164 4.63 -15.59 33.00
N ILE A 165 4.02 -14.44 33.31
CA ILE A 165 3.54 -13.47 32.31
C ILE A 165 4.68 -12.99 31.42
N ARG A 166 5.79 -12.49 31.99
CA ARG A 166 6.95 -12.01 31.20
C ARG A 166 7.56 -13.07 30.29
N LYS A 167 7.47 -14.35 30.69
CA LYS A 167 7.96 -15.50 29.91
C LYS A 167 6.97 -15.97 28.83
N GLY A 168 5.70 -15.58 28.91
CA GLY A 168 4.67 -16.12 28.02
C GLY A 168 4.20 -17.52 28.41
N ASP A 169 4.43 -17.96 29.65
CA ASP A 169 4.21 -19.34 30.09
C ASP A 169 2.74 -19.57 30.52
N VAL A 170 1.88 -19.75 29.53
CA VAL A 170 0.44 -19.99 29.73
C VAL A 170 0.21 -21.30 30.49
N SER A 171 1.08 -22.32 30.36
CA SER A 171 0.94 -23.57 31.11
C SER A 171 1.11 -23.33 32.61
N THR A 172 2.13 -22.57 33.01
CA THR A 172 2.31 -22.17 34.41
C THR A 172 1.17 -21.27 34.88
N LEU A 173 0.63 -20.38 34.03
CA LEU A 173 -0.56 -19.57 34.37
C LEU A 173 -1.83 -20.42 34.54
N GLU A 174 -2.02 -21.44 33.70
CA GLU A 174 -3.08 -22.45 33.84
C GLU A 174 -2.86 -23.32 35.08
N GLN A 175 -1.62 -23.64 35.43
CA GLN A 175 -1.31 -24.28 36.71
C GLN A 175 -1.56 -23.34 37.88
N PHE A 176 -1.33 -22.03 37.77
CA PHE A 176 -1.78 -21.07 38.77
C PHE A 176 -3.32 -21.06 38.85
N LYS A 177 -4.03 -21.21 37.73
CA LYS A 177 -5.50 -21.27 37.70
C LYS A 177 -6.07 -22.58 38.28
N GLN A 178 -5.46 -23.73 37.96
CA GLN A 178 -5.90 -25.08 38.33
C GLN A 178 -5.36 -25.55 39.68
N ASN A 179 -4.11 -25.19 39.99
CA ASN A 179 -3.34 -25.60 41.16
C ASN A 179 -3.03 -24.43 42.11
N ILE A 180 -3.93 -23.44 42.24
CA ILE A 180 -4.08 -22.74 43.52
C ILE A 180 -5.12 -23.51 44.35
N PRO A 181 -4.76 -24.64 45.02
CA PRO A 181 -5.56 -25.14 46.12
C PRO A 181 -5.48 -24.12 47.25
N LEU A 182 -6.61 -23.94 47.94
CA LEU A 182 -6.90 -23.05 49.08
C LEU A 182 -5.66 -22.55 49.85
N THR A 183 -4.68 -23.41 50.15
CA THR A 183 -3.47 -23.05 50.89
C THR A 183 -2.61 -21.88 50.38
N LEU A 184 -2.67 -21.47 49.10
CA LEU A 184 -1.96 -20.28 48.59
C LEU A 184 -2.86 -19.03 48.56
N LEU A 185 -4.18 -19.21 48.59
CA LEU A 185 -5.20 -18.16 48.66
C LEU A 185 -5.55 -17.80 50.12
N ASP A 186 -5.49 -18.78 51.03
CA ASP A 186 -5.55 -18.65 52.50
C ASP A 186 -4.38 -17.80 53.04
N ILE A 187 -3.29 -17.75 52.27
CA ILE A 187 -2.10 -16.92 52.46
C ILE A 187 -2.36 -15.45 52.05
N LEU A 188 -3.24 -15.22 51.07
CA LEU A 188 -3.54 -13.88 50.54
C LEU A 188 -4.62 -13.15 51.35
N ILE A 189 -5.41 -13.87 52.15
CA ILE A 189 -6.47 -13.34 53.01
C ILE A 189 -6.35 -14.03 54.37
N GLY A 190 -5.71 -13.38 55.33
CA GLY A 190 -5.61 -13.88 56.69
C GLY A 190 -7.01 -14.20 57.26
N THR A 191 -7.21 -15.46 57.61
CA THR A 191 -8.32 -16.02 58.41
C THR A 191 -9.75 -15.77 57.92
N PHE A 192 -10.41 -16.82 57.45
CA PHE A 192 -11.72 -17.20 58.03
C PHE A 192 -11.99 -18.69 57.81
N LEU A 193 -12.43 -19.34 58.89
CA LEU A 193 -12.86 -20.73 58.94
C LEU A 193 -14.04 -20.97 57.99
N GLY A 194 -14.00 -22.12 57.30
CA GLY A 194 -15.17 -22.82 56.79
C GLY A 194 -15.91 -22.15 55.63
N GLN A 195 -15.51 -22.45 54.39
CA GLN A 195 -16.40 -22.85 53.30
C GLN A 195 -15.61 -23.26 52.04
N LYS A 196 -16.22 -24.13 51.23
CA LYS A 196 -15.67 -24.75 50.01
C LYS A 196 -15.42 -23.71 48.90
N GLN A 197 -14.26 -23.85 48.26
CA GLN A 197 -13.79 -23.30 46.97
C GLN A 197 -13.81 -21.76 46.78
N PRO A 198 -12.75 -21.17 46.19
CA PRO A 198 -12.77 -19.76 45.83
C PRO A 198 -13.52 -19.53 44.52
N THR A 199 -14.34 -18.48 44.47
CA THR A 199 -15.09 -18.11 43.27
C THR A 199 -14.28 -17.13 42.39
N PRO A 200 -14.52 -17.09 41.06
CA PRO A 200 -13.86 -16.18 40.12
C PRO A 200 -13.84 -14.69 40.53
N GLU A 201 -14.75 -14.25 41.41
CA GLU A 201 -14.81 -12.87 41.90
C GLU A 201 -13.59 -12.43 42.74
N LYS A 202 -12.93 -13.32 43.48
CA LYS A 202 -11.73 -12.95 44.28
C LYS A 202 -10.50 -12.68 43.40
N LEU A 203 -10.34 -13.45 42.32
CA LEU A 203 -9.32 -13.24 41.28
C LEU A 203 -9.55 -11.90 40.56
N LYS A 204 -10.82 -11.60 40.24
CA LYS A 204 -11.24 -10.30 39.68
C LYS A 204 -10.85 -9.13 40.58
N GLY A 205 -10.90 -9.30 41.91
CA GLY A 205 -10.51 -8.28 42.89
C GLY A 205 -9.02 -7.96 42.93
N LEU A 206 -8.13 -8.95 42.74
CA LEU A 206 -6.68 -8.76 42.73
C LEU A 206 -6.20 -8.05 41.45
N ILE A 207 -6.73 -8.43 40.29
CA ILE A 207 -6.40 -7.82 39.00
C ILE A 207 -6.88 -6.36 38.94
N LYS A 208 -8.08 -6.08 39.47
CA LYS A 208 -8.61 -4.71 39.59
C LYS A 208 -7.80 -3.84 40.56
N LYS A 209 -7.37 -4.39 41.71
CA LYS A 209 -6.54 -3.65 42.68
C LYS A 209 -5.14 -3.31 42.18
N ASN A 210 -4.58 -4.13 41.27
CA ASN A 210 -3.27 -3.88 40.67
C ASN A 210 -3.37 -3.21 39.29
N ASN A 211 -4.47 -2.50 39.01
CA ASN A 211 -4.70 -1.71 37.79
C ASN A 211 -4.36 -2.46 36.48
N PHE A 212 -4.71 -3.75 36.38
CA PHE A 212 -4.43 -4.60 35.21
C PHE A 212 -2.93 -4.71 34.85
N ASN A 213 -2.04 -4.61 35.85
CA ASN A 213 -0.60 -4.75 35.66
C ASN A 213 -0.18 -6.05 34.95
N ALA A 214 -0.92 -7.15 35.17
CA ALA A 214 -0.69 -8.41 34.48
C ALA A 214 -0.84 -8.28 32.95
N PHE A 215 -1.88 -7.59 32.50
CA PHE A 215 -2.13 -7.29 31.09
C PHE A 215 -1.06 -6.32 30.54
N CYS A 216 -0.73 -5.28 31.31
CA CYS A 216 0.35 -4.34 30.96
C CYS A 216 1.68 -5.05 30.74
N LEU A 217 2.09 -5.90 31.69
CA LEU A 217 3.31 -6.69 31.59
C LEU A 217 3.29 -7.64 30.39
N ALA A 218 2.15 -8.24 30.06
CA ALA A 218 2.04 -9.11 28.88
C ALA A 218 2.27 -8.31 27.59
N CYS A 219 1.66 -7.13 27.47
CA CYS A 219 1.86 -6.22 26.33
C CYS A 219 3.31 -5.70 26.24
N GLU A 220 3.86 -5.22 27.35
CA GLU A 220 5.23 -4.72 27.45
C GLU A 220 6.29 -5.78 27.12
N ASN A 221 5.95 -7.07 27.19
CA ASN A 221 6.86 -8.19 26.91
C ASN A 221 6.48 -8.96 25.63
N GLY A 222 5.55 -8.45 24.83
CA GLY A 222 5.22 -9.05 23.52
C GLY A 222 4.47 -10.38 23.60
N ARG A 223 3.84 -10.70 24.74
CA ARG A 223 3.26 -12.02 25.02
C ARG A 223 1.81 -12.10 24.59
N LEU A 224 1.59 -12.17 23.29
CA LEU A 224 0.25 -12.21 22.69
C LEU A 224 -0.58 -13.40 23.17
N ASN A 225 0.04 -14.56 23.36
CA ASN A 225 -0.61 -15.75 23.95
C ASN A 225 -1.13 -15.50 25.37
N VAL A 226 -0.38 -14.76 26.21
CA VAL A 226 -0.81 -14.39 27.56
C VAL A 226 -1.88 -13.30 27.52
N ILE A 227 -1.80 -12.35 26.58
CA ILE A 227 -2.85 -11.36 26.34
C ILE A 227 -4.18 -12.08 26.05
N HIS A 228 -4.20 -13.02 25.09
CA HIS A 228 -5.40 -13.79 24.77
C HIS A 228 -5.89 -14.59 25.97
N TRP A 229 -5.00 -15.27 26.70
CA TRP A 229 -5.36 -15.99 27.91
C TRP A 229 -6.04 -15.08 28.96
N ILE A 230 -5.48 -13.89 29.22
CA ILE A 230 -6.08 -12.90 30.14
C ILE A 230 -7.47 -12.47 29.64
N LEU A 231 -7.64 -12.27 28.34
CA LEU A 231 -8.92 -11.84 27.75
C LEU A 231 -9.98 -12.93 27.75
N GLU A 232 -9.60 -14.20 27.61
CA GLU A 232 -10.51 -15.33 27.82
C GLU A 232 -11.03 -15.38 29.27
N GLN A 233 -10.17 -15.03 30.23
CA GLN A 233 -10.56 -15.01 31.65
C GLN A 233 -11.38 -13.77 32.00
N PHE A 234 -11.14 -12.64 31.35
CA PHE A 234 -11.73 -11.34 31.68
C PHE A 234 -12.21 -10.54 30.45
N PRO A 235 -13.09 -11.12 29.60
CA PRO A 235 -13.50 -10.47 28.34
C PRO A 235 -14.22 -9.14 28.58
N GLN A 236 -14.97 -9.03 29.68
CA GLN A 236 -15.73 -7.84 30.06
C GLN A 236 -14.86 -6.65 30.48
N GLU A 237 -13.58 -6.86 30.80
CA GLU A 237 -12.68 -5.78 31.26
C GLU A 237 -11.79 -5.23 30.12
N LEU A 238 -11.90 -5.78 28.91
CA LEU A 238 -11.09 -5.40 27.74
C LEU A 238 -11.07 -3.88 27.50
N SER A 239 -12.23 -3.22 27.55
CA SER A 239 -12.33 -1.77 27.35
C SER A 239 -11.45 -0.97 28.31
N ARG A 240 -11.42 -1.36 29.60
CA ARG A 240 -10.60 -0.69 30.63
C ARG A 240 -9.12 -1.02 30.47
N MET A 241 -8.80 -2.26 30.11
CA MET A 241 -7.43 -2.69 29.80
C MET A 241 -6.85 -1.92 28.61
N LEU A 242 -7.62 -1.77 27.52
CA LEU A 242 -7.23 -0.99 26.34
C LEU A 242 -6.99 0.48 26.68
N GLN A 243 -7.87 1.08 27.50
CA GLN A 243 -7.70 2.46 27.93
C GLN A 243 -6.36 2.67 28.66
N ILE A 244 -5.97 1.75 29.55
CA ILE A 244 -4.71 1.83 30.29
C ILE A 244 -3.52 1.65 29.35
N ILE A 245 -3.56 0.66 28.45
CA ILE A 245 -2.46 0.43 27.50
C ILE A 245 -2.23 1.66 26.61
N ILE A 246 -3.28 2.17 25.98
CA ILE A 246 -3.19 3.31 25.07
C ILE A 246 -2.77 4.58 25.83
N ALA A 247 -3.30 4.79 27.04
CA ALA A 247 -3.05 6.02 27.79
C ALA A 247 -1.71 6.03 28.52
N LEU A 248 -1.14 4.89 28.92
CA LEU A 248 0.03 4.87 29.81
C LEU A 248 1.18 3.99 29.34
N LYS A 249 0.93 2.95 28.55
CA LYS A 249 1.91 1.86 28.31
C LYS A 249 2.36 1.67 26.87
N ILE A 250 1.73 2.34 25.92
CA ILE A 250 2.06 2.17 24.50
C ILE A 250 3.52 2.52 24.15
N GLN A 251 4.12 3.49 24.84
CA GLN A 251 5.54 3.82 24.69
C GLN A 251 6.46 2.71 25.20
N ASP A 252 6.09 1.99 26.26
CA ASP A 252 6.86 0.85 26.77
C ASP A 252 6.86 -0.31 25.75
N ILE A 253 5.76 -0.51 25.03
CA ILE A 253 5.65 -1.51 23.95
C ILE A 253 6.54 -1.13 22.76
N LEU A 254 6.56 0.16 22.38
CA LEU A 254 7.41 0.70 21.32
C LEU A 254 8.90 0.59 21.70
N ASN A 255 9.26 0.96 22.93
CA ASN A 255 10.62 0.82 23.47
C ASN A 255 11.13 -0.62 23.37
N ASN A 256 10.26 -1.60 23.61
CA ASN A 256 10.64 -3.01 23.68
C ASN A 256 10.55 -3.77 22.35
N GLY A 257 10.09 -3.14 21.26
CA GLY A 257 10.13 -3.75 19.93
C GLY A 257 9.05 -4.79 19.66
N HIS A 258 7.86 -4.63 20.24
CA HIS A 258 6.79 -5.64 20.13
C HIS A 258 5.74 -5.30 19.06
N LEU A 259 6.13 -5.39 17.78
CA LEU A 259 5.26 -5.10 16.63
C LEU A 259 3.97 -5.94 16.62
N ASN A 260 4.06 -7.23 16.98
CA ASN A 260 2.90 -8.12 17.05
C ASN A 260 1.79 -7.62 17.99
N VAL A 261 2.16 -7.03 19.13
CA VAL A 261 1.22 -6.44 20.08
C VAL A 261 0.66 -5.12 19.54
N LEU A 262 1.46 -4.31 18.84
CA LEU A 262 1.00 -3.06 18.22
C LEU A 262 -0.04 -3.32 17.12
N ILE A 263 0.21 -4.31 16.25
CA ILE A 263 -0.75 -4.75 15.21
C ILE A 263 -2.04 -5.27 15.87
N TRP A 264 -1.91 -6.10 16.91
CA TRP A 264 -3.07 -6.58 17.65
C TRP A 264 -3.87 -5.43 18.29
N LEU A 265 -3.20 -4.44 18.88
CA LEU A 265 -3.86 -3.24 19.43
C LEU A 265 -4.54 -2.42 18.33
N GLU A 266 -3.93 -2.25 17.17
CA GLU A 266 -4.54 -1.55 16.03
C GLU A 266 -5.85 -2.23 15.59
N GLN A 267 -5.83 -3.56 15.43
CA GLN A 267 -7.00 -4.35 15.05
C GLN A 267 -8.11 -4.27 16.10
N VAL A 268 -7.78 -4.54 17.38
CA VAL A 268 -8.78 -4.54 18.45
C VAL A 268 -9.31 -3.13 18.71
N THR A 269 -8.49 -2.09 18.61
CA THR A 269 -8.97 -0.71 18.82
C THR A 269 -9.78 -0.17 17.64
N ALA A 270 -9.70 -0.77 16.45
CA ALA A 270 -10.57 -0.42 15.33
C ALA A 270 -12.03 -0.85 15.58
N SER A 271 -12.24 -1.99 16.24
CA SER A 271 -13.57 -2.52 16.58
C SER A 271 -14.20 -1.86 17.81
N TYR A 272 -13.46 -1.02 18.54
CA TYR A 272 -13.92 -0.32 19.73
C TYR A 272 -13.76 1.20 19.53
N LYS A 273 -14.52 2.05 20.24
CA LYS A 273 -14.46 3.52 20.11
C LYS A 273 -13.10 4.17 20.53
N PHE A 274 -12.01 3.41 20.56
CA PHE A 274 -10.65 3.81 20.94
C PHE A 274 -9.71 4.11 19.76
N LYS A 275 -10.09 3.78 18.51
CA LYS A 275 -9.28 4.02 17.30
C LYS A 275 -8.64 5.41 17.27
N ASN A 276 -9.41 6.47 17.52
CA ASN A 276 -8.90 7.84 17.50
C ASN A 276 -7.84 8.10 18.58
N ARG A 277 -7.99 7.55 19.79
CA ARG A 277 -6.99 7.71 20.86
C ARG A 277 -5.72 6.95 20.54
N PHE A 278 -5.84 5.74 19.97
CA PHE A 278 -4.69 4.97 19.51
C PHE A 278 -3.91 5.74 18.44
N LEU A 279 -4.60 6.24 17.41
CA LEU A 279 -4.00 7.03 16.34
C LEU A 279 -3.31 8.31 16.84
N GLN A 280 -3.88 8.98 17.85
CA GLN A 280 -3.25 10.16 18.47
C GLN A 280 -1.93 9.83 19.17
N ARG A 281 -1.70 8.58 19.58
CA ARG A 281 -0.44 8.15 20.16
C ARG A 281 0.59 7.75 19.11
N MET A 282 0.19 7.53 17.86
CA MET A 282 1.09 7.24 16.74
C MET A 282 1.60 8.56 16.14
N ASP A 283 2.56 9.16 16.82
CA ASP A 283 3.14 10.47 16.49
C ASP A 283 4.65 10.39 16.26
N SER A 284 5.28 11.55 16.06
CA SER A 284 6.73 11.67 15.91
C SER A 284 7.51 11.14 17.11
N THR A 285 6.97 11.29 18.33
CA THR A 285 7.57 10.73 19.55
C THR A 285 7.67 9.21 19.45
N SER A 286 6.58 8.55 19.08
CA SER A 286 6.53 7.10 18.90
C SER A 286 7.49 6.60 17.83
N PHE A 287 7.59 7.33 16.71
CA PHE A 287 8.53 7.01 15.63
C PHE A 287 10.00 7.11 16.11
N MET A 288 10.36 8.20 16.78
CA MET A 288 11.70 8.39 17.34
C MET A 288 12.04 7.35 18.40
N THR A 289 11.09 6.98 19.24
CA THR A 289 11.26 5.92 20.24
C THR A 289 11.63 4.59 19.58
N ALA A 290 10.88 4.17 18.55
CA ALA A 290 11.18 2.92 17.83
C ALA A 290 12.55 2.99 17.15
N PHE A 291 12.87 4.10 16.49
CA PHE A 291 14.12 4.31 15.78
C PHE A 291 15.34 4.26 16.70
N ASN A 292 15.31 5.02 17.81
CA ASN A 292 16.42 5.09 18.77
C ASN A 292 16.73 3.73 19.44
N ASN A 293 15.74 2.84 19.51
CA ASN A 293 15.90 1.49 20.04
C ASN A 293 16.20 0.43 18.95
N GLY A 294 16.31 0.83 17.68
CA GLY A 294 16.69 -0.05 16.57
C GLY A 294 15.56 -0.94 16.03
N HIS A 295 14.30 -0.60 16.29
CA HIS A 295 13.13 -1.40 15.87
C HIS A 295 12.64 -0.99 14.47
N THR A 296 13.40 -1.34 13.45
CA THR A 296 13.16 -0.97 12.03
C THR A 296 11.79 -1.42 11.52
N ASP A 297 11.34 -2.61 11.91
CA ASP A 297 10.04 -3.18 11.56
C ASP A 297 8.87 -2.32 12.09
N ILE A 298 9.00 -1.82 13.32
CA ILE A 298 8.05 -0.87 13.90
C ILE A 298 8.10 0.47 13.19
N CYS A 299 9.29 0.98 12.84
CA CYS A 299 9.40 2.23 12.09
C CYS A 299 8.66 2.15 10.75
N LEU A 300 8.85 1.06 9.99
CA LEU A 300 8.14 0.82 8.72
C LEU A 300 6.61 0.73 8.91
N TRP A 301 6.16 0.02 9.96
CA TRP A 301 4.74 -0.01 10.29
C TRP A 301 4.20 1.37 10.68
N LEU A 302 4.98 2.17 11.43
CA LEU A 302 4.60 3.51 11.85
C LEU A 302 4.48 4.51 10.68
N LEU A 303 5.20 4.30 9.57
CA LEU A 303 5.09 5.14 8.36
C LEU A 303 3.69 5.11 7.72
N LYS A 304 2.86 4.11 8.05
CA LYS A 304 1.44 4.07 7.64
C LYS A 304 0.59 5.16 8.30
N PHE A 305 1.06 5.75 9.41
CA PHE A 305 0.34 6.81 10.11
C PHE A 305 0.79 8.19 9.61
N PRO A 306 -0.15 9.06 9.15
CA PRO A 306 0.21 10.34 8.55
C PRO A 306 1.09 11.25 9.41
N ALA A 307 0.93 11.23 10.74
CA ALA A 307 1.73 12.06 11.65
C ALA A 307 3.19 11.60 11.72
N CYS A 308 3.42 10.28 11.85
CA CYS A 308 4.74 9.69 11.82
C CYS A 308 5.42 9.92 10.47
N PHE A 309 4.71 9.66 9.36
CA PHE A 309 5.25 9.86 8.01
C PHE A 309 5.61 11.34 7.76
N ALA A 310 4.72 12.26 8.11
CA ALA A 310 4.96 13.71 7.95
C ALA A 310 6.20 14.19 8.71
N PHE A 311 6.49 13.61 9.87
CA PHE A 311 7.72 13.88 10.61
C PHE A 311 8.92 13.24 9.93
N ALA A 312 8.85 11.95 9.62
CA ALA A 312 9.97 11.19 9.08
C ALA A 312 10.44 11.75 7.72
N GLU A 313 9.50 12.13 6.85
CA GLU A 313 9.82 12.61 5.51
C GLU A 313 10.52 13.99 5.52
N GLN A 314 10.38 14.77 6.60
CA GLN A 314 11.11 16.03 6.83
C GLN A 314 12.57 15.83 7.22
N HIS A 315 12.91 14.66 7.75
CA HIS A 315 14.25 14.34 8.26
C HIS A 315 14.95 13.41 7.27
N GLN A 316 15.19 13.92 6.07
CA GLN A 316 15.72 13.12 4.95
C GLN A 316 17.10 12.54 5.23
N ARG A 317 17.94 13.22 6.03
CA ARG A 317 19.28 12.73 6.36
C ARG A 317 19.22 11.51 7.26
N GLU A 318 18.25 11.49 8.16
CA GLU A 318 18.10 10.47 9.19
C GLU A 318 17.28 9.28 8.69
N PHE A 319 16.20 9.53 7.93
CA PHE A 319 15.21 8.50 7.58
C PHE A 319 14.99 8.32 6.07
N GLY A 320 15.70 9.06 5.22
CA GLY A 320 15.51 9.08 3.77
C GLY A 320 15.37 7.69 3.11
N PRO A 321 16.32 6.75 3.30
CA PRO A 321 16.22 5.43 2.70
C PRO A 321 14.94 4.66 3.08
N MET A 322 14.56 4.69 4.36
CA MET A 322 13.37 4.01 4.85
C MET A 322 12.08 4.66 4.33
N VAL A 323 12.03 5.99 4.32
CA VAL A 323 10.90 6.76 3.80
C VAL A 323 10.74 6.54 2.30
N ASN A 324 11.83 6.54 1.54
CA ASN A 324 11.80 6.37 0.09
C ASN A 324 11.28 4.98 -0.29
N GLN A 325 11.75 3.92 0.38
CA GLN A 325 11.23 2.57 0.16
C GLN A 325 9.73 2.49 0.43
N PHE A 326 9.28 3.05 1.56
CA PHE A 326 7.85 3.09 1.88
C PHE A 326 7.03 3.86 0.83
N VAL A 327 7.56 4.96 0.31
CA VAL A 327 6.92 5.76 -0.74
C VAL A 327 6.75 4.93 -2.01
N GLU A 328 7.78 4.21 -2.43
CA GLU A 328 7.75 3.33 -3.60
C GLU A 328 6.70 2.22 -3.45
N ASP A 329 6.69 1.53 -2.30
CA ASP A 329 5.70 0.49 -1.99
C ASP A 329 4.26 1.06 -1.98
N PHE A 330 4.09 2.24 -1.39
CA PHE A 330 2.78 2.92 -1.31
C PHE A 330 2.28 3.37 -2.69
N LEU A 331 3.17 3.88 -3.55
CA LEU A 331 2.83 4.24 -4.92
C LEU A 331 2.45 3.00 -5.74
N ALA A 332 3.22 1.92 -5.64
CA ALA A 332 2.89 0.65 -6.29
C ALA A 332 1.49 0.14 -5.88
N GLU A 333 1.15 0.19 -4.58
CA GLU A 333 -0.19 -0.15 -4.10
C GLU A 333 -1.29 0.74 -4.71
N LEU A 334 -1.03 2.04 -4.88
CA LEU A 334 -1.96 2.98 -5.50
C LEU A 334 -2.13 2.75 -7.00
N HIS A 335 -1.05 2.46 -7.72
CA HIS A 335 -1.08 2.12 -9.14
C HIS A 335 -1.90 0.85 -9.38
N GLU A 336 -1.68 -0.18 -8.56
CA GLU A 336 -2.44 -1.41 -8.64
C GLU A 336 -3.93 -1.21 -8.31
N ALA A 337 -4.24 -0.44 -7.26
CA ALA A 337 -5.62 -0.10 -6.93
C ALA A 337 -6.33 0.67 -8.06
N ARG A 338 -5.60 1.55 -8.78
CA ARG A 338 -6.12 2.23 -9.97
C ARG A 338 -6.38 1.25 -11.10
N ARG A 339 -5.43 0.37 -11.40
CA ARG A 339 -5.55 -0.66 -12.44
C ARG A 339 -6.80 -1.52 -12.21
N LEU A 340 -6.97 -2.03 -10.99
CA LEU A 340 -8.14 -2.82 -10.59
C LEU A 340 -9.44 -2.02 -10.75
N SER A 341 -9.46 -0.74 -10.38
CA SER A 341 -10.66 0.09 -10.52
C SER A 341 -11.14 0.28 -11.97
N TYR A 342 -10.21 0.22 -12.94
CA TYR A 342 -10.53 0.36 -14.36
C TYR A 342 -10.96 -0.96 -15.01
N ILE A 343 -10.61 -2.10 -14.42
CA ILE A 343 -11.17 -3.39 -14.82
C ILE A 343 -12.68 -3.41 -14.56
N ASP A 344 -13.08 -2.97 -13.35
CA ASP A 344 -14.48 -2.97 -12.93
C ASP A 344 -15.28 -1.80 -13.55
N ASN A 345 -14.60 -0.68 -13.85
CA ASN A 345 -15.21 0.49 -14.46
C ASN A 345 -14.23 1.24 -15.37
N PRO A 346 -14.13 0.85 -16.66
CA PRO A 346 -13.16 1.42 -17.61
C PRO A 346 -13.25 2.93 -17.83
N ASN A 347 -14.42 3.52 -17.54
CA ASN A 347 -14.67 4.96 -17.65
C ASN A 347 -14.77 5.65 -16.27
N GLY A 348 -14.47 4.93 -15.19
CA GLY A 348 -14.49 5.44 -13.83
C GLY A 348 -13.33 6.41 -13.58
N VAL A 349 -13.53 7.36 -12.66
CA VAL A 349 -12.43 8.17 -12.14
C VAL A 349 -11.92 7.52 -10.87
N PHE A 350 -10.67 7.03 -10.89
CA PHE A 350 -10.02 6.48 -9.71
C PHE A 350 -9.94 7.56 -8.62
N ASN A 351 -10.41 7.24 -7.42
CA ASN A 351 -10.40 8.17 -6.30
C ASN A 351 -10.29 7.45 -4.96
N LEU A 352 -9.68 8.11 -3.98
CA LEU A 352 -9.53 7.59 -2.63
C LEU A 352 -10.71 8.01 -1.74
N GLN A 353 -11.16 7.11 -0.87
CA GLN A 353 -12.26 7.34 0.08
C GLN A 353 -11.78 7.44 1.53
N ASP A 354 -10.71 6.73 1.90
CA ASP A 354 -10.16 6.74 3.25
C ASP A 354 -9.42 8.05 3.55
N LYS A 355 -9.92 8.82 4.52
CA LYS A 355 -9.33 10.09 4.97
C LYS A 355 -7.88 9.95 5.46
N ALA A 356 -7.53 8.85 6.12
CA ALA A 356 -6.15 8.62 6.59
C ALA A 356 -5.22 8.37 5.39
N LYS A 357 -5.64 7.53 4.44
CA LYS A 357 -4.89 7.25 3.21
C LYS A 357 -4.73 8.49 2.32
N ILE A 358 -5.78 9.32 2.22
CA ILE A 358 -5.70 10.62 1.51
C ILE A 358 -4.67 11.55 2.16
N ARG A 359 -4.66 11.65 3.51
CA ARG A 359 -3.66 12.46 4.24
C ARG A 359 -2.24 11.92 4.08
N LEU A 360 -2.08 10.61 4.12
CA LEU A 360 -0.78 9.98 3.88
C LEU A 360 -0.30 10.29 2.46
N ALA A 361 -1.15 10.13 1.45
CA ALA A 361 -0.82 10.43 0.07
C ALA A 361 -0.47 11.91 -0.17
N PHE A 362 -1.09 12.84 0.56
CA PHE A 362 -0.67 14.24 0.58
C PHE A 362 0.77 14.42 1.07
N TYR A 363 1.17 13.72 2.14
CA TYR A 363 2.55 13.78 2.63
C TYR A 363 3.54 13.05 1.73
N VAL A 364 3.11 11.97 1.07
CA VAL A 364 3.91 11.33 0.01
C VAL A 364 4.15 12.31 -1.12
N LEU A 365 3.12 13.02 -1.60
CA LEU A 365 3.27 14.10 -2.58
C LEU A 365 4.25 15.19 -2.10
N ARG A 366 4.17 15.57 -0.82
CA ARG A 366 5.10 16.52 -0.19
C ARG A 366 6.55 16.01 -0.22
N ASN A 367 6.76 14.73 0.07
CA ASN A 367 8.07 14.07 0.02
C ASN A 367 8.65 14.07 -1.41
N LEU A 368 7.84 13.69 -2.40
CA LEU A 368 8.24 13.66 -3.82
C LEU A 368 8.67 15.05 -4.30
N ILE A 369 7.87 16.08 -3.98
CA ILE A 369 8.18 17.48 -4.31
C ILE A 369 9.53 17.91 -3.72
N ARG A 370 9.82 17.50 -2.47
CA ARG A 370 11.08 17.85 -1.79
C ARG A 370 12.29 17.18 -2.44
N ARG A 371 12.15 15.96 -2.96
CA ARG A 371 13.24 15.15 -3.54
C ARG A 371 13.57 15.51 -5.00
N TYR A 372 12.64 16.09 -5.74
CA TYR A 372 12.73 16.13 -7.20
C TYR A 372 13.82 17.01 -7.84
N PRO A 373 14.35 18.12 -7.28
CA PRO A 373 15.42 18.84 -7.98
C PRO A 373 16.70 18.00 -8.20
N GLU A 374 16.93 16.97 -7.37
CA GLU A 374 18.10 16.09 -7.41
C GLU A 374 17.73 14.60 -7.66
N GLY A 375 16.45 14.30 -7.87
CA GLY A 375 15.92 12.94 -8.00
C GLY A 375 15.68 12.51 -9.46
N PRO A 376 15.33 11.23 -9.69
CA PRO A 376 15.01 10.74 -11.03
C PRO A 376 13.76 11.40 -11.60
N ALA A 377 13.67 11.45 -12.93
CA ALA A 377 12.55 12.04 -13.65
C ALA A 377 11.18 11.45 -13.25
N SER A 378 11.15 10.17 -12.87
CA SER A 378 9.96 9.43 -12.44
C SER A 378 9.23 10.08 -11.26
N LEU A 379 9.94 10.76 -10.34
CA LEU A 379 9.29 11.41 -9.19
C LEU A 379 8.31 12.52 -9.63
N HIS A 380 8.54 13.16 -10.77
CA HIS A 380 7.59 14.15 -11.30
C HIS A 380 6.36 13.48 -11.92
N ASP A 381 6.55 12.34 -12.57
CA ASP A 381 5.42 11.55 -13.09
C ASP A 381 4.56 11.04 -11.90
N ASP A 382 5.17 10.65 -10.78
CA ASP A 382 4.45 10.32 -9.53
C ASP A 382 3.71 11.53 -8.91
N VAL A 383 4.32 12.73 -8.95
CA VAL A 383 3.66 13.98 -8.54
C VAL A 383 2.42 14.24 -9.40
N LEU A 384 2.52 14.07 -10.72
CA LEU A 384 1.39 14.23 -11.64
C LEU A 384 0.31 13.20 -11.32
N PHE A 385 0.68 11.93 -11.18
CA PHE A 385 -0.24 10.84 -10.85
C PHE A 385 -1.05 11.13 -9.58
N LEU A 386 -0.39 11.50 -8.46
CA LEU A 386 -1.09 11.81 -7.22
C LEU A 386 -2.01 13.04 -7.36
N LEU A 387 -1.67 14.00 -8.21
CA LEU A 387 -2.50 15.16 -8.52
C LEU A 387 -3.64 14.87 -9.52
N GLU A 388 -3.63 13.73 -10.22
CA GLU A 388 -4.79 13.25 -10.99
C GLU A 388 -5.91 12.73 -10.07
N ILE A 389 -5.56 12.23 -8.88
CA ILE A 389 -6.52 11.68 -7.91
C ILE A 389 -7.35 12.84 -7.30
N PRO A 390 -8.68 12.89 -7.52
CA PRO A 390 -9.49 14.05 -7.13
C PRO A 390 -9.42 14.41 -5.64
N ALA A 391 -9.43 13.40 -4.76
CA ALA A 391 -9.35 13.61 -3.31
C ALA A 391 -8.03 14.30 -2.89
N ILE A 392 -6.91 13.92 -3.50
CA ILE A 392 -5.59 14.52 -3.21
C ILE A 392 -5.51 15.92 -3.82
N LYS A 393 -5.92 16.08 -5.09
CA LYS A 393 -5.97 17.37 -5.77
C LYS A 393 -6.79 18.40 -5.00
N SER A 394 -7.89 17.97 -4.38
CA SER A 394 -8.73 18.84 -3.55
C SER A 394 -8.02 19.38 -2.29
N LEU A 395 -6.95 18.71 -1.83
CA LEU A 395 -6.12 19.15 -0.71
C LEU A 395 -4.93 20.03 -1.12
N ALA A 396 -4.61 20.17 -2.40
CA ALA A 396 -3.38 20.84 -2.86
C ALA A 396 -3.25 22.31 -2.39
N HIS A 397 -4.38 23.02 -2.25
CA HIS A 397 -4.43 24.40 -1.76
C HIS A 397 -4.48 24.52 -0.23
N ARG A 398 -4.67 23.41 0.47
CA ARG A 398 -4.84 23.35 1.91
C ARG A 398 -3.56 22.85 2.56
N SER A 399 -3.38 23.21 3.81
CA SER A 399 -2.48 22.51 4.70
C SER A 399 -3.23 21.41 5.43
N VAL A 400 -2.52 20.32 5.72
CA VAL A 400 -3.10 19.21 6.49
C VAL A 400 -2.90 19.45 8.00
N ASN A 401 -1.82 20.13 8.43
CA ASN A 401 -1.44 20.26 9.85
C ASN A 401 -1.02 21.67 10.35
N ALA A 402 -1.04 22.75 9.56
CA ALA A 402 -0.70 24.11 10.05
C ALA A 402 -1.48 25.18 9.30
N ASN A 403 -1.95 26.27 9.93
CA ASN A 403 -2.86 27.30 9.36
C ASN A 403 -2.37 28.09 8.12
N GLN A 404 -1.40 27.61 7.34
CA GLN A 404 -0.92 28.28 6.14
C GLN A 404 -1.30 27.46 4.90
N GLY A 405 -2.20 27.98 4.07
CA GLY A 405 -2.57 27.30 2.82
C GLY A 405 -1.43 27.30 1.79
N ASN A 406 -1.63 26.55 0.70
CA ASN A 406 -0.64 26.30 -0.35
C ASN A 406 0.70 25.71 0.15
N GLU A 407 0.66 24.86 1.17
CA GLU A 407 1.84 24.21 1.76
C GLU A 407 2.75 23.56 0.70
N LEU A 408 2.17 22.77 -0.23
CA LEU A 408 2.91 22.08 -1.27
C LEU A 408 3.58 23.03 -2.27
N LEU A 409 2.87 24.10 -2.66
CA LEU A 409 3.39 25.10 -3.60
C LEU A 409 4.56 25.87 -2.97
N ARG A 410 4.40 26.30 -1.72
CA ARG A 410 5.44 27.01 -0.97
C ARG A 410 6.67 26.14 -0.76
N LEU A 411 6.48 24.85 -0.46
CA LEU A 411 7.56 23.88 -0.43
C LEU A 411 8.27 23.81 -1.79
N ALA A 412 7.54 23.61 -2.88
CA ALA A 412 8.10 23.53 -4.22
C ALA A 412 8.95 24.77 -4.56
N LEU A 413 8.49 25.98 -4.21
CA LEU A 413 9.26 27.22 -4.38
C LEU A 413 10.53 27.23 -3.52
N SER A 414 10.43 26.82 -2.25
CA SER A 414 11.56 26.83 -1.31
C SER A 414 12.69 25.90 -1.72
N VAL A 415 12.37 24.78 -2.38
CA VAL A 415 13.36 23.81 -2.90
C VAL A 415 13.72 24.06 -4.36
N GLY A 416 13.15 25.08 -5.00
CA GLY A 416 13.41 25.42 -6.41
C GLY A 416 12.84 24.43 -7.44
N ASN A 417 11.84 23.64 -7.06
CA ASN A 417 11.20 22.64 -7.94
C ASN A 417 10.23 23.31 -8.93
N ARG A 418 10.76 23.77 -10.07
CA ARG A 418 10.04 24.50 -11.12
C ARG A 418 8.88 23.70 -11.72
N GLU A 419 9.01 22.39 -11.82
CA GLU A 419 8.04 21.50 -12.42
C GLU A 419 6.83 21.34 -11.51
N ALA A 420 7.04 20.97 -10.24
CA ALA A 420 5.96 20.86 -9.26
C ALA A 420 5.29 22.21 -8.99
N SER A 421 6.05 23.32 -8.94
CA SER A 421 5.48 24.66 -8.80
C SER A 421 4.49 24.96 -9.93
N ALA A 422 4.83 24.65 -11.18
CA ALA A 422 3.93 24.90 -12.31
C ALA A 422 2.67 24.03 -12.28
N VAL A 423 2.82 22.73 -11.97
CA VAL A 423 1.68 21.80 -11.91
C VAL A 423 0.73 22.18 -10.78
N LEU A 424 1.26 22.50 -9.59
CA LEU A 424 0.43 22.94 -8.46
C LEU A 424 -0.24 24.27 -8.75
N PHE A 425 0.47 25.22 -9.34
CA PHE A 425 -0.06 26.54 -9.70
C PHE A 425 -1.14 26.46 -10.78
N ALA A 426 -1.12 25.43 -11.65
CA ALA A 426 -2.17 25.19 -12.63
C ALA A 426 -3.53 24.77 -11.99
N ILE A 427 -3.57 24.47 -10.69
CA ILE A 427 -4.80 24.16 -9.96
C ILE A 427 -5.48 25.48 -9.55
N PRO A 428 -6.73 25.77 -9.96
CA PRO A 428 -7.37 27.06 -9.72
C PRO A 428 -7.44 27.47 -8.25
N SER A 429 -7.68 26.52 -7.34
CA SER A 429 -7.75 26.81 -5.91
C SER A 429 -6.38 27.17 -5.31
N VAL A 430 -5.29 26.66 -5.88
CA VAL A 430 -3.92 26.99 -5.47
C VAL A 430 -3.53 28.37 -5.99
N GLU A 431 -3.81 28.65 -7.27
CA GLU A 431 -3.54 29.94 -7.91
C GLU A 431 -4.27 31.09 -7.19
N ASN A 432 -5.57 30.95 -6.96
CA ASN A 432 -6.38 31.97 -6.31
C ASN A 432 -5.83 32.33 -4.91
N LEU A 433 -5.38 31.32 -4.16
CA LEU A 433 -4.80 31.53 -2.85
C LEU A 433 -3.38 32.13 -2.95
N ALA A 434 -2.60 31.76 -3.96
CA ALA A 434 -1.30 32.38 -4.21
C ALA A 434 -1.46 33.87 -4.56
N ALA A 435 -2.43 34.23 -5.40
CA ALA A 435 -2.74 35.62 -5.73
C ALA A 435 -3.10 36.45 -4.49
N GLN A 436 -3.90 35.90 -3.57
CA GLN A 436 -4.23 36.55 -2.28
C GLN A 436 -3.00 36.83 -1.41
N HIS A 437 -1.96 36.02 -1.55
CA HIS A 437 -0.70 36.14 -0.80
C HIS A 437 0.44 36.74 -1.65
N ASN A 438 0.10 37.53 -2.68
CA ASN A 438 1.08 38.17 -3.57
C ASN A 438 2.14 37.18 -4.10
N TYR A 439 1.67 36.00 -4.49
CA TYR A 439 2.44 34.92 -5.08
C TYR A 439 3.65 34.46 -4.23
N TYR A 440 3.57 34.59 -2.90
CA TYR A 440 4.61 34.17 -1.94
C TYR A 440 6.01 34.73 -2.23
N ARG A 441 6.10 35.94 -2.78
CA ARG A 441 7.34 36.59 -3.23
C ARG A 441 8.47 36.61 -2.19
N SER A 442 8.14 36.74 -0.91
CA SER A 442 9.12 36.75 0.18
C SER A 442 9.69 35.37 0.52
N GLU A 443 9.07 34.30 0.03
CA GLU A 443 9.43 32.91 0.35
C GLU A 443 10.14 32.19 -0.79
N ALA A 444 9.92 32.63 -2.04
CA ALA A 444 10.74 32.25 -3.16
C ALA A 444 12.15 32.81 -2.91
N GLN A 445 13.16 31.96 -2.70
CA GLN A 445 14.55 32.33 -2.42
C GLN A 445 15.27 32.99 -3.63
N GLY A 446 14.58 33.87 -4.38
CA GLY A 446 15.12 34.63 -5.51
C GLY A 446 15.14 33.90 -6.86
N ASN A 447 14.78 32.61 -6.93
CA ASN A 447 15.01 31.78 -8.13
C ASN A 447 13.79 31.56 -9.06
N LEU A 448 12.58 31.98 -8.64
CA LEU A 448 11.31 31.65 -9.30
C LEU A 448 10.26 32.73 -9.00
N ASP A 449 9.89 33.57 -9.99
CA ASP A 449 8.74 34.48 -9.87
C ASP A 449 7.49 33.78 -10.39
N LEU A 450 6.54 33.50 -9.51
CA LEU A 450 5.26 32.88 -9.87
C LEU A 450 4.42 33.77 -10.79
N ARG A 451 4.67 35.07 -10.84
CA ARG A 451 4.01 35.97 -11.82
C ARG A 451 4.55 35.74 -13.22
N ASP A 452 5.81 35.36 -13.36
CA ASP A 452 6.35 34.94 -14.65
C ASP A 452 5.64 33.65 -15.06
N LEU A 453 5.48 32.65 -14.18
CA LEU A 453 4.67 31.45 -14.49
C LEU A 453 3.18 31.74 -14.78
N ALA A 454 2.60 32.76 -14.13
CA ALA A 454 1.22 33.19 -14.39
C ALA A 454 1.06 33.90 -15.74
N ASN A 455 2.12 34.58 -16.19
CA ASN A 455 2.18 35.29 -17.46
C ASN A 455 2.81 34.46 -18.60
N ASP A 456 3.46 33.35 -18.27
CA ASP A 456 4.18 32.47 -19.20
C ASP A 456 3.27 31.34 -19.69
N SER A 457 2.84 31.48 -20.95
CA SER A 457 2.07 30.52 -21.73
C SER A 457 2.79 29.16 -21.93
N GLU A 458 4.07 29.06 -21.56
CA GLU A 458 4.90 27.87 -21.65
C GLU A 458 4.76 26.92 -20.43
N SER A 459 4.26 27.42 -19.28
CA SER A 459 3.97 26.63 -18.07
C SER A 459 2.96 25.49 -18.30
N ALA A 460 2.14 25.60 -19.36
CA ALA A 460 1.19 24.59 -19.76
C ALA A 460 1.82 23.33 -20.41
N MET A 461 3.12 23.34 -20.75
CA MET A 461 3.85 22.14 -21.22
C MET A 461 4.21 21.16 -20.10
N LYS A 462 4.01 21.52 -18.83
CA LYS A 462 4.39 20.72 -17.64
C LYS A 462 3.30 19.76 -17.13
N VAL A 463 2.12 19.71 -17.77
CA VAL A 463 0.98 18.86 -17.35
C VAL A 463 0.95 17.49 -18.06
N LEU A 464 1.67 17.35 -19.18
CA LEU A 464 1.77 16.08 -19.89
C LEU A 464 2.91 15.23 -19.32
N THR A 465 2.71 13.91 -19.17
CA THR A 465 3.78 12.99 -18.74
C THR A 465 4.90 12.94 -19.77
N SER A 466 6.06 12.38 -19.38
CA SER A 466 7.21 12.21 -20.29
C SER A 466 6.84 11.46 -21.58
N GLY A 467 5.99 10.43 -21.50
CA GLY A 467 5.46 9.70 -22.65
C GLY A 467 4.51 10.53 -23.53
N GLU A 468 3.62 11.29 -22.90
CA GLU A 468 2.67 12.16 -23.60
C GLU A 468 3.38 13.29 -24.34
N LYS A 469 4.43 13.89 -23.74
CA LYS A 469 5.29 14.88 -24.40
C LYS A 469 5.94 14.31 -25.66
N LYS A 470 6.44 13.06 -25.63
CA LYS A 470 7.00 12.39 -26.81
C LYS A 470 5.94 12.15 -27.89
N ARG A 471 4.74 11.70 -27.54
CA ARG A 471 3.62 11.53 -28.49
C ARG A 471 3.21 12.85 -29.12
N LEU A 472 3.12 13.91 -28.32
CA LEU A 472 2.84 15.25 -28.81
C LEU A 472 3.93 15.75 -29.77
N ALA A 473 5.21 15.56 -29.42
CA ALA A 473 6.33 15.92 -30.30
C ALA A 473 6.28 15.19 -31.65
N LYS A 474 5.97 13.88 -31.64
CA LYS A 474 5.78 13.09 -32.88
C LYS A 474 4.62 13.64 -33.73
N LEU A 475 3.50 14.00 -33.10
CA LEU A 475 2.37 14.63 -33.78
C LEU A 475 2.76 15.95 -34.45
N LEU A 476 3.42 16.83 -33.70
CA LEU A 476 3.86 18.14 -34.20
C LEU A 476 4.82 17.97 -35.38
N ALA A 477 5.84 17.09 -35.24
CA ALA A 477 6.79 16.80 -36.31
C ALA A 477 6.10 16.28 -37.59
N GLN A 478 5.02 15.50 -37.46
CA GLN A 478 4.30 14.96 -38.61
C GLN A 478 3.34 15.97 -39.25
N TYR A 479 2.67 16.81 -38.47
CA TYR A 479 1.54 17.61 -38.95
C TYR A 479 1.81 19.11 -39.07
N GLU A 480 2.76 19.70 -38.35
CA GLU A 480 3.12 21.11 -38.54
C GLU A 480 3.59 21.42 -39.98
N PRO A 481 4.43 20.58 -40.63
CA PRO A 481 4.78 20.78 -42.03
C PRO A 481 3.55 20.69 -42.96
N GLN A 482 2.55 19.89 -42.60
CA GLN A 482 1.31 19.76 -43.36
C GLN A 482 0.41 20.99 -43.19
N VAL A 483 0.37 21.59 -42.01
CA VAL A 483 -0.31 22.88 -41.77
C VAL A 483 0.26 23.93 -42.71
N GLN A 484 1.59 24.02 -42.82
CA GLN A 484 2.23 24.97 -43.74
C GLN A 484 1.90 24.66 -45.20
N LYS A 485 1.98 23.39 -45.63
CA LYS A 485 1.59 22.97 -47.00
C LYS A 485 0.12 23.26 -47.32
N LYS A 486 -0.76 23.30 -46.32
CA LYS A 486 -2.19 23.64 -46.47
C LYS A 486 -2.46 25.16 -46.45
N GLY A 487 -1.41 25.99 -46.45
CA GLY A 487 -1.51 27.46 -46.49
C GLY A 487 -1.47 28.11 -45.11
N GLY A 488 -0.88 27.44 -44.11
CA GLY A 488 -0.63 27.99 -42.78
C GLY A 488 -1.80 27.84 -41.80
N VAL A 489 -1.52 28.20 -40.55
CA VAL A 489 -2.44 28.04 -39.41
C VAL A 489 -3.79 28.72 -39.67
N ALA A 490 -3.79 29.95 -40.16
CA ALA A 490 -5.02 30.72 -40.42
C ALA A 490 -5.96 30.01 -41.41
N ARG A 491 -5.41 29.43 -42.50
CA ARG A 491 -6.21 28.71 -43.50
C ARG A 491 -6.80 27.42 -42.95
N VAL A 492 -6.03 26.68 -42.14
CA VAL A 492 -6.52 25.46 -41.47
C VAL A 492 -7.59 25.79 -40.43
N MET A 493 -7.42 26.85 -39.64
CA MET A 493 -8.44 27.32 -38.70
C MET A 493 -9.72 27.76 -39.41
N ASN A 494 -9.62 28.40 -40.57
CA ASN A 494 -10.79 28.73 -41.38
C ASN A 494 -11.49 27.48 -41.94
N ASN A 495 -10.75 26.44 -42.32
CA ASN A 495 -11.33 25.16 -42.71
C ASN A 495 -12.07 24.48 -41.54
N LEU A 496 -11.50 24.56 -40.33
CA LEU A 496 -12.18 24.07 -39.12
C LEU A 496 -13.49 24.84 -38.87
N ARG A 497 -13.46 26.18 -38.96
CA ARG A 497 -14.69 27.01 -38.86
C ARG A 497 -15.73 26.59 -39.91
N ALA A 498 -15.33 26.47 -41.17
CA ALA A 498 -16.22 26.03 -42.24
C ALA A 498 -16.80 24.63 -41.97
N THR A 499 -16.00 23.70 -41.45
CA THR A 499 -16.46 22.36 -41.05
C THR A 499 -17.50 22.42 -39.93
N LEU A 500 -17.25 23.23 -38.90
CA LEU A 500 -18.18 23.42 -37.79
C LEU A 500 -19.50 24.08 -38.26
N THR A 501 -19.41 25.10 -39.11
CA THR A 501 -20.56 25.77 -39.72
C THR A 501 -21.39 24.79 -40.56
N GLN A 502 -20.75 24.01 -41.43
CA GLN A 502 -21.43 23.01 -42.25
C GLN A 502 -22.13 21.95 -41.39
N ARG A 503 -21.46 21.44 -40.35
CA ARG A 503 -22.04 20.45 -39.42
C ARG A 503 -23.21 21.04 -38.64
N TYR A 504 -23.12 22.30 -38.23
CA TYR A 504 -24.23 22.96 -37.55
C TYR A 504 -25.40 23.23 -38.50
N GLN A 505 -25.16 23.63 -39.75
CA GLN A 505 -26.24 23.84 -40.73
C GLN A 505 -26.95 22.53 -41.09
N ALA A 506 -26.25 21.40 -41.07
CA ALA A 506 -26.86 20.09 -41.26
C ALA A 506 -27.73 19.66 -40.07
N GLU A 507 -27.35 20.06 -38.85
CA GLU A 507 -28.07 19.74 -37.61
C GLU A 507 -28.13 20.97 -36.68
N PRO A 508 -28.98 21.96 -37.00
CA PRO A 508 -29.03 23.22 -36.27
C PRO A 508 -29.67 23.03 -34.90
N ALA A 509 -29.27 23.86 -33.93
CA ALA A 509 -29.97 23.92 -32.66
C ALA A 509 -31.41 24.40 -32.89
N LEU A 510 -32.38 23.74 -32.26
CA LEU A 510 -33.79 24.09 -32.38
C LEU A 510 -34.28 24.68 -31.06
N TYR A 511 -35.04 25.77 -31.14
CA TYR A 511 -35.80 26.28 -30.00
C TYR A 511 -37.29 26.10 -30.23
N LEU A 512 -38.05 25.96 -29.15
CA LEU A 512 -39.51 25.97 -29.22
C LEU A 512 -40.02 27.41 -29.13
N SER A 513 -40.75 27.84 -30.16
CA SER A 513 -41.51 29.09 -30.13
C SER A 513 -42.61 29.03 -29.06
N ASP A 514 -43.19 30.18 -28.72
CA ASP A 514 -44.33 30.25 -27.78
C ASP A 514 -45.56 29.46 -28.27
N LYS A 515 -45.62 29.15 -29.57
CA LYS A 515 -46.65 28.29 -30.18
C LYS A 515 -46.28 26.80 -30.21
N GLY A 516 -45.16 26.40 -29.61
CA GLY A 516 -44.69 25.02 -29.56
C GLY A 516 -44.07 24.50 -30.86
N VAL A 517 -43.85 25.37 -31.86
CA VAL A 517 -43.22 24.98 -33.13
C VAL A 517 -41.69 25.00 -32.97
N PRO A 518 -40.98 23.92 -33.33
CA PRO A 518 -39.51 23.91 -33.38
C PRO A 518 -39.01 24.82 -34.51
N CYS A 519 -38.13 25.77 -34.17
CA CYS A 519 -37.55 26.71 -35.10
C CYS A 519 -36.02 26.59 -35.07
N PRO A 520 -35.36 26.53 -36.25
CA PRO A 520 -33.89 26.44 -36.31
C PRO A 520 -33.25 27.77 -35.93
N LEU A 521 -32.15 27.68 -35.20
CA LEU A 521 -31.35 28.83 -34.81
C LEU A 521 -30.23 29.09 -35.83
N PRO A 522 -29.98 30.36 -36.19
CA PRO A 522 -28.93 30.72 -37.15
C PRO A 522 -27.53 30.46 -36.59
N VAL A 523 -26.51 30.53 -37.45
CA VAL A 523 -25.10 30.42 -37.03
C VAL A 523 -24.61 31.74 -36.43
N GLU A 524 -24.93 32.86 -37.08
CA GLU A 524 -24.38 34.16 -36.74
C GLU A 524 -25.21 34.87 -35.66
N TYR A 525 -24.53 35.65 -34.81
CA TYR A 525 -25.18 36.38 -33.73
C TYR A 525 -26.10 37.48 -34.25
N ALA A 526 -25.73 38.14 -35.34
CA ALA A 526 -26.54 39.19 -35.96
C ALA A 526 -27.92 38.66 -36.38
N ASP A 527 -27.95 37.49 -37.02
CA ASP A 527 -29.19 36.82 -37.42
C ASP A 527 -30.01 36.38 -36.21
N PHE A 528 -29.35 35.92 -35.13
CA PHE A 528 -30.02 35.59 -33.88
C PHE A 528 -30.73 36.80 -33.25
N ILE A 529 -30.10 37.98 -33.29
CA ILE A 529 -30.72 39.22 -32.83
C ILE A 529 -31.88 39.62 -33.75
N ALA A 530 -31.75 39.41 -35.06
CA ALA A 530 -32.80 39.70 -36.05
C ALA A 530 -34.06 38.83 -35.87
N LEU A 531 -33.98 37.70 -35.16
CA LEU A 531 -35.16 36.89 -34.81
C LEU A 531 -36.15 37.62 -33.87
N ASN A 532 -35.72 38.68 -33.17
CA ASN A 532 -36.55 39.49 -32.27
C ASN A 532 -37.38 38.65 -31.26
N LEU A 533 -36.73 37.65 -30.65
CA LEU A 533 -37.37 36.67 -29.76
C LEU A 533 -37.90 37.28 -28.46
N SER A 534 -39.01 36.73 -27.95
CA SER A 534 -39.50 37.06 -26.60
C SER A 534 -38.46 36.64 -25.54
N SER A 535 -38.52 37.21 -24.33
CA SER A 535 -37.57 36.86 -23.24
C SER A 535 -37.57 35.35 -22.92
N ALA A 536 -38.73 34.69 -23.02
CA ALA A 536 -38.87 33.26 -22.78
C ALA A 536 -38.29 32.43 -23.94
N GLU A 537 -38.60 32.80 -25.18
CA GLU A 537 -38.04 32.18 -26.38
C GLU A 537 -36.52 32.34 -26.43
N LYS A 538 -36.00 33.53 -26.13
CA LYS A 538 -34.57 33.82 -26.07
C LYS A 538 -33.86 32.90 -25.07
N LYS A 539 -34.46 32.67 -23.89
CA LYS A 539 -33.88 31.73 -22.90
C LYS A 539 -33.84 30.29 -23.41
N ARG A 540 -34.90 29.83 -24.08
CA ARG A 540 -34.94 28.49 -24.70
C ARG A 540 -33.94 28.37 -25.85
N ALA A 541 -33.81 29.42 -26.66
CA ALA A 541 -32.86 29.47 -27.77
C ALA A 541 -31.41 29.46 -27.30
N LEU A 542 -31.05 30.29 -26.32
CA LEU A 542 -29.72 30.28 -25.73
C LEU A 542 -29.37 28.92 -25.13
N LYS A 543 -30.31 28.29 -24.42
CA LYS A 543 -30.12 26.93 -23.90
C LYS A 543 -29.78 25.93 -25.02
N ALA A 544 -30.55 25.95 -26.12
CA ALA A 544 -30.31 25.07 -27.27
C ALA A 544 -28.93 25.32 -27.92
N TYR A 545 -28.49 26.58 -28.01
CA TYR A 545 -27.14 26.91 -28.50
C TYR A 545 -26.03 26.38 -27.60
N TYR A 546 -26.20 26.46 -26.29
CA TYR A 546 -25.20 25.99 -25.35
C TYR A 546 -25.09 24.46 -25.41
N GLU A 547 -26.21 23.75 -25.52
CA GLU A 547 -26.25 22.29 -25.64
C GLU A 547 -25.66 21.77 -26.98
N ASN A 548 -25.70 22.58 -28.05
CA ASN A 548 -25.16 22.17 -29.36
C ASN A 548 -23.61 22.23 -29.38
N LYS A 549 -22.98 21.06 -29.58
CA LYS A 549 -21.52 20.91 -29.57
C LYS A 549 -20.82 21.63 -30.73
N ASN A 550 -21.36 21.56 -31.95
CA ASN A 550 -20.75 22.20 -33.12
C ASN A 550 -20.75 23.73 -32.95
N HIS A 551 -21.89 24.30 -32.52
CA HIS A 551 -21.98 25.73 -32.27
C HIS A 551 -21.08 26.15 -31.11
N THR A 552 -21.03 25.38 -30.03
CA THR A 552 -20.17 25.68 -28.88
C THR A 552 -18.69 25.66 -29.24
N ALA A 553 -18.24 24.67 -30.00
CA ALA A 553 -16.86 24.63 -30.52
C ALA A 553 -16.57 25.82 -31.44
N LEU A 554 -17.53 26.22 -32.29
CA LEU A 554 -17.41 27.40 -33.14
C LEU A 554 -17.23 28.67 -32.30
N ARG A 555 -18.10 28.88 -31.30
CA ARG A 555 -18.04 30.03 -30.39
C ARG A 555 -16.73 30.08 -29.59
N TYR A 556 -16.18 28.94 -29.20
CA TYR A 556 -14.87 28.88 -28.55
C TYR A 556 -13.76 29.49 -29.42
N ILE A 557 -13.77 29.24 -30.74
CA ILE A 557 -12.75 29.74 -31.69
C ILE A 557 -13.14 31.03 -32.44
N SER A 558 -14.20 31.70 -31.98
CA SER A 558 -14.72 32.95 -32.55
C SER A 558 -14.16 34.18 -31.83
N LYS A 559 -13.94 35.24 -32.59
CA LYS A 559 -13.52 36.56 -32.11
C LYS A 559 -14.33 37.64 -32.83
N PRO A 560 -15.21 38.38 -32.12
CA PRO A 560 -15.62 38.17 -30.73
C PRO A 560 -16.53 36.94 -30.54
N ASN A 561 -16.71 36.48 -29.30
CA ASN A 561 -17.75 35.52 -28.92
C ASN A 561 -18.88 36.26 -28.16
N HIS A 562 -19.96 36.57 -28.86
CA HIS A 562 -21.11 37.30 -28.31
C HIS A 562 -21.99 36.50 -27.32
N TRP A 563 -21.75 35.19 -27.16
CA TRP A 563 -22.46 34.34 -26.19
C TRP A 563 -21.65 34.09 -24.91
N MET A 564 -20.48 34.73 -24.78
CA MET A 564 -19.60 34.61 -23.62
C MET A 564 -20.27 35.14 -22.34
N HIS A 565 -20.04 34.48 -21.20
CA HIS A 565 -20.54 34.95 -19.91
C HIS A 565 -19.86 36.26 -19.47
N GLN A 566 -20.61 37.21 -18.90
CA GLN A 566 -20.09 38.53 -18.44
C GLN A 566 -19.02 38.42 -17.32
N LYS A 567 -18.95 37.29 -16.64
CA LYS A 567 -17.94 36.97 -15.61
C LYS A 567 -17.05 35.79 -15.99
N ALA A 568 -16.99 35.44 -17.29
CA ALA A 568 -16.05 34.41 -17.75
C ALA A 568 -14.63 34.81 -17.36
N SER A 569 -13.90 33.87 -16.75
CA SER A 569 -12.47 33.98 -16.48
C SER A 569 -11.70 33.37 -17.66
N TYR A 570 -10.41 33.70 -17.81
CA TYR A 570 -9.56 33.19 -18.91
C TYR A 570 -10.07 33.56 -20.31
N VAL A 571 -10.43 34.84 -20.48
CA VAL A 571 -10.91 35.42 -21.74
C VAL A 571 -10.15 36.70 -22.06
N TYR A 572 -10.00 36.99 -23.35
CA TYR A 572 -9.61 38.31 -23.81
C TYR A 572 -10.81 39.25 -23.82
N ILE A 573 -10.54 40.52 -23.57
CA ILE A 573 -11.51 41.61 -23.58
C ILE A 573 -10.89 42.75 -24.40
N ASN A 574 -11.64 43.35 -25.31
CA ASN A 574 -11.18 44.52 -26.06
C ASN A 574 -11.01 45.75 -25.15
N ASP A 575 -10.31 46.78 -25.63
CA ASP A 575 -10.02 48.00 -24.87
C ASP A 575 -11.29 48.72 -24.40
N GLU A 576 -12.35 48.72 -25.22
CA GLU A 576 -13.65 49.31 -24.88
C GLU A 576 -14.48 48.46 -23.90
N ARG A 577 -14.02 47.24 -23.55
CA ARG A 577 -14.69 46.26 -22.69
C ARG A 577 -16.08 45.83 -23.15
N THR A 578 -16.38 45.98 -24.43
CA THR A 578 -17.65 45.63 -25.08
C THR A 578 -17.66 44.21 -25.67
N GLU A 579 -16.49 43.68 -26.01
CA GLU A 579 -16.30 42.40 -26.68
C GLU A 579 -15.42 41.46 -25.87
N ARG A 580 -15.71 40.16 -25.96
CA ARG A 580 -14.96 39.11 -25.26
C ARG A 580 -14.80 37.88 -26.13
N TRP A 581 -13.67 37.19 -26.00
CA TRP A 581 -13.43 35.90 -26.66
C TRP A 581 -12.48 35.04 -25.83
N SER A 582 -12.42 33.74 -26.12
CA SER A 582 -11.54 32.83 -25.38
C SER A 582 -10.06 33.08 -25.72
N THR A 583 -9.14 32.56 -24.93
CA THR A 583 -7.69 32.62 -25.20
C THR A 583 -7.23 31.64 -26.31
N PHE A 584 -8.13 31.18 -27.19
CA PHE A 584 -7.82 30.19 -28.23
C PHE A 584 -6.70 30.64 -29.20
N GLU A 585 -6.44 31.94 -29.31
CA GLU A 585 -5.43 32.51 -30.21
C GLU A 585 -4.04 31.92 -29.96
N GLU A 586 -3.68 31.69 -28.69
CA GLU A 586 -2.42 31.04 -28.28
C GLU A 586 -2.33 29.56 -28.69
N TYR A 587 -3.48 28.93 -28.93
CA TYR A 587 -3.59 27.51 -29.24
C TYR A 587 -3.86 27.24 -30.71
N GLN A 588 -3.96 28.26 -31.58
CA GLN A 588 -4.37 28.06 -32.97
C GLN A 588 -3.45 27.09 -33.72
N SER A 589 -2.14 27.15 -33.49
CA SER A 589 -1.20 26.19 -34.10
C SER A 589 -1.49 24.76 -33.66
N LEU A 590 -1.74 24.56 -32.37
CA LEU A 590 -2.03 23.25 -31.79
C LEU A 590 -3.39 22.73 -32.26
N ILE A 591 -4.44 23.56 -32.19
CA ILE A 591 -5.79 23.25 -32.67
C ILE A 591 -5.75 22.87 -34.15
N ALA A 592 -5.01 23.62 -34.98
CA ALA A 592 -4.85 23.34 -36.41
C ALA A 592 -4.17 21.98 -36.64
N THR A 593 -3.11 21.67 -35.89
CA THR A 593 -2.39 20.40 -35.96
C THR A 593 -3.29 19.22 -35.59
N PHE A 594 -3.96 19.31 -34.44
CA PHE A 594 -4.89 18.28 -33.97
C PHE A 594 -6.09 18.10 -34.90
N TYR A 595 -6.61 19.19 -35.48
CA TYR A 595 -7.68 19.12 -36.46
C TYR A 595 -7.24 18.37 -37.73
N LEU A 596 -6.05 18.66 -38.27
CA LEU A 596 -5.52 17.92 -39.43
C LEU A 596 -5.36 16.43 -39.14
N ALA A 597 -4.87 16.07 -37.96
CA ALA A 597 -4.75 14.69 -37.53
C ALA A 597 -6.13 14.02 -37.32
N ALA A 598 -7.12 14.78 -36.83
CA ALA A 598 -8.48 14.31 -36.63
C ALA A 598 -9.19 13.96 -37.94
N ILE A 599 -8.85 14.67 -39.03
CA ILE A 599 -9.42 14.42 -40.37
C ILE A 599 -8.51 13.59 -41.28
N ASP A 600 -7.33 13.16 -40.82
CA ASP A 600 -6.38 12.45 -41.65
C ASP A 600 -6.91 11.06 -42.01
N LYS A 601 -7.25 10.91 -43.30
CA LYS A 601 -7.71 9.65 -43.89
C LYS A 601 -6.57 8.68 -44.16
N LYS A 602 -5.32 9.14 -44.16
CA LYS A 602 -4.14 8.30 -44.40
C LYS A 602 -3.69 7.56 -43.15
N SER A 603 -3.94 8.11 -41.96
CA SER A 603 -3.81 7.39 -40.69
C SER A 603 -5.12 6.63 -40.38
N PRO A 604 -5.20 5.31 -40.67
CA PRO A 604 -6.40 4.53 -40.38
C PRO A 604 -6.79 4.63 -38.90
N ALA A 605 -8.08 4.53 -38.64
CA ALA A 605 -8.58 4.52 -37.27
C ALA A 605 -8.27 3.17 -36.61
N ILE A 606 -7.74 3.22 -35.40
CA ILE A 606 -7.41 2.05 -34.58
C ILE A 606 -8.33 1.99 -33.35
N ASP A 607 -8.21 0.92 -32.56
CA ASP A 607 -8.91 0.73 -31.28
C ASP A 607 -10.46 0.79 -31.41
N GLY A 608 -10.99 0.26 -32.52
CA GLY A 608 -12.44 0.24 -32.78
C GLY A 608 -13.05 1.61 -33.13
N HIS A 609 -12.24 2.67 -33.25
CA HIS A 609 -12.71 3.99 -33.65
C HIS A 609 -12.89 4.11 -35.17
N THR A 610 -13.62 5.14 -35.59
CA THR A 610 -13.80 5.50 -37.00
C THR A 610 -13.27 6.91 -37.25
N ILE A 611 -12.92 7.24 -38.50
CA ILE A 611 -12.48 8.60 -38.86
C ILE A 611 -13.59 9.65 -38.60
N PRO A 612 -14.87 9.42 -38.96
CA PRO A 612 -15.94 10.32 -38.56
C PRO A 612 -16.10 10.45 -37.03
N GLY A 613 -15.89 9.35 -36.30
CA GLY A 613 -15.88 9.33 -34.83
C GLY A 613 -14.75 10.18 -34.25
N ARG A 614 -13.53 10.07 -34.79
CA ARG A 614 -12.35 10.86 -34.41
C ARG A 614 -12.62 12.36 -34.54
N LEU A 615 -13.11 12.81 -35.70
CA LEU A 615 -13.48 14.22 -35.90
C LEU A 615 -14.60 14.66 -34.95
N THR A 616 -15.60 13.81 -34.73
CA THR A 616 -16.73 14.13 -33.84
C THR A 616 -16.26 14.28 -32.39
N HIS A 617 -15.33 13.43 -31.93
CA HIS A 617 -14.72 13.52 -30.62
C HIS A 617 -13.83 14.75 -30.48
N PHE A 618 -13.03 15.06 -31.50
CA PHE A 618 -12.24 16.30 -31.53
C PHE A 618 -13.11 17.55 -31.31
N ILE A 619 -14.22 17.64 -32.04
CA ILE A 619 -15.19 18.74 -31.89
C ILE A 619 -15.85 18.72 -30.52
N HIS A 620 -16.13 17.53 -29.97
CA HIS A 620 -16.68 17.40 -28.63
C HIS A 620 -15.73 17.98 -27.57
N GLU A 621 -14.45 17.66 -27.62
CA GLU A 621 -13.46 18.20 -26.68
C GLU A 621 -13.29 19.72 -26.83
N LEU A 622 -13.29 20.24 -28.07
CA LEU A 622 -13.31 21.69 -28.28
C LEU A 622 -14.53 22.37 -27.64
N ALA A 623 -15.71 21.75 -27.75
CA ALA A 623 -16.91 22.26 -27.09
C ALA A 623 -16.79 22.21 -25.56
N LEU A 624 -16.19 21.16 -24.99
CA LEU A 624 -15.93 21.05 -23.56
C LEU A 624 -14.93 22.09 -23.07
N ILE A 625 -13.91 22.42 -23.88
CA ILE A 625 -12.99 23.51 -23.56
C ILE A 625 -13.76 24.82 -23.38
N GLY A 626 -14.70 25.12 -24.28
CA GLY A 626 -15.55 26.32 -24.20
C GLY A 626 -16.50 26.36 -22.99
N ARG A 627 -16.81 25.21 -22.38
CA ARG A 627 -17.81 25.08 -21.29
C ARG A 627 -17.24 24.58 -19.96
N ALA A 628 -15.93 24.47 -19.82
CA ALA A 628 -15.33 23.72 -18.70
C ALA A 628 -15.74 24.22 -17.31
N HIS A 629 -15.85 25.53 -17.10
CA HIS A 629 -16.26 26.10 -15.81
C HIS A 629 -17.77 26.26 -15.63
N ASN A 630 -18.57 25.76 -16.58
CA ASN A 630 -20.01 25.68 -16.42
C ASN A 630 -20.44 24.43 -15.61
N TRP A 631 -19.56 23.43 -15.45
CA TRP A 631 -19.82 22.14 -14.79
C TRP A 631 -19.61 22.13 -13.27
N ASP A 632 -19.38 23.29 -12.65
CA ASP A 632 -19.14 23.41 -11.20
C ASP A 632 -20.43 23.43 -10.36
N GLN A 633 -21.61 23.33 -10.99
CA GLN A 633 -22.89 23.25 -10.29
C GLN A 633 -23.24 21.79 -9.97
N SER A 634 -23.82 21.56 -8.80
CA SER A 634 -24.26 20.23 -8.36
C SER A 634 -25.77 20.18 -8.22
N ARG A 635 -26.38 19.10 -8.73
CA ARG A 635 -27.82 18.82 -8.54
C ARG A 635 -28.02 17.40 -8.08
N ILE A 636 -29.17 17.16 -7.47
CA ILE A 636 -29.61 15.80 -7.16
C ILE A 636 -29.85 15.05 -8.48
N LYS A 637 -29.15 13.93 -8.65
CA LYS A 637 -29.28 13.03 -9.77
C LYS A 637 -30.67 12.40 -9.73
N LYS A 638 -31.37 12.45 -10.86
CA LYS A 638 -32.70 11.88 -11.04
C LYS A 638 -32.67 10.82 -12.14
N ASP A 639 -33.49 9.79 -12.01
CA ASP A 639 -33.67 8.79 -13.08
C ASP A 639 -34.49 9.37 -14.24
N ALA A 640 -34.64 8.58 -15.31
CA ALA A 640 -35.41 8.98 -16.50
C ALA A 640 -36.89 9.30 -16.21
N LYS A 641 -37.41 8.92 -15.03
CA LYS A 641 -38.78 9.18 -14.57
C LYS A 641 -38.84 10.35 -13.56
N GLY A 642 -37.73 11.03 -13.31
CA GLY A 642 -37.63 12.17 -12.41
C GLY A 642 -37.51 11.81 -10.93
N LYS A 643 -37.35 10.52 -10.57
CA LYS A 643 -37.18 10.08 -9.18
C LYS A 643 -35.74 10.28 -8.75
N VAL A 644 -35.53 10.75 -7.52
CA VAL A 644 -34.20 10.95 -6.94
C VAL A 644 -33.46 9.61 -6.88
N ILE A 645 -32.30 9.57 -7.54
CA ILE A 645 -31.37 8.44 -7.44
C ILE A 645 -30.68 8.54 -6.09
N LYS A 646 -30.72 7.45 -5.35
CA LYS A 646 -30.12 7.36 -4.02
C LYS A 646 -28.97 6.37 -4.04
N ASN A 647 -27.93 6.66 -3.26
CA ASN A 647 -26.82 5.73 -3.07
C ASN A 647 -27.26 4.54 -2.20
N ARG A 648 -26.35 3.58 -1.99
CA ARG A 648 -26.59 2.41 -1.13
C ARG A 648 -27.00 2.77 0.32
N GLN A 649 -26.77 4.00 0.75
CA GLN A 649 -27.14 4.55 2.07
C GLN A 649 -28.44 5.36 2.04
N ASN A 650 -29.24 5.23 0.96
CA ASN A 650 -30.51 5.94 0.77
C ASN A 650 -30.38 7.49 0.76
N GLN A 651 -29.18 8.02 0.51
CA GLN A 651 -28.92 9.46 0.36
C GLN A 651 -29.01 9.88 -1.11
N PRO A 652 -29.51 11.09 -1.42
CA PRO A 652 -29.53 11.60 -2.79
C PRO A 652 -28.12 11.64 -3.38
N VAL A 653 -27.95 11.02 -4.55
CA VAL A 653 -26.72 11.13 -5.33
C VAL A 653 -26.69 12.51 -5.95
N TYR A 654 -25.56 13.21 -5.85
CA TYR A 654 -25.35 14.49 -6.54
C TYR A 654 -24.54 14.26 -7.80
N GLU A 655 -24.92 14.95 -8.87
CA GLU A 655 -24.15 15.02 -10.12
C GLU A 655 -23.74 16.46 -10.41
N GLN A 656 -22.53 16.61 -10.95
CA GLN A 656 -22.12 17.85 -11.58
C GLN A 656 -22.87 18.02 -12.90
N PHE A 657 -23.30 19.24 -13.18
CA PHE A 657 -24.00 19.55 -14.42
C PHE A 657 -23.63 20.94 -14.91
N ASP A 658 -23.75 21.11 -16.21
CA ASP A 658 -23.55 22.40 -16.85
C ASP A 658 -24.71 23.35 -16.51
N ASP A 659 -24.39 24.56 -16.04
CA ASP A 659 -25.38 25.60 -15.70
C ASP A 659 -26.24 26.09 -16.88
N LEU A 660 -25.86 25.73 -18.12
CA LEU A 660 -26.50 26.15 -19.37
C LEU A 660 -26.64 27.68 -19.48
N THR A 661 -25.64 28.39 -18.96
CA THR A 661 -25.47 29.83 -19.12
C THR A 661 -24.36 30.14 -20.12
N GLY A 662 -24.01 31.42 -20.29
CA GLY A 662 -22.98 31.84 -21.24
C GLY A 662 -21.65 31.08 -21.06
N ASP A 663 -20.87 31.04 -22.13
CA ASP A 663 -19.63 30.24 -22.17
C ASP A 663 -18.61 30.70 -21.10
N LYS A 664 -17.95 29.73 -20.44
CA LYS A 664 -16.85 29.95 -19.49
C LYS A 664 -15.69 28.99 -19.84
N PRO A 665 -14.74 29.42 -20.69
CA PRO A 665 -13.72 28.56 -21.25
C PRO A 665 -12.70 28.11 -20.19
N SER A 666 -12.02 26.99 -20.45
CA SER A 666 -10.96 26.43 -19.61
C SER A 666 -9.79 27.42 -19.41
N CYS A 667 -9.08 27.30 -18.29
CA CYS A 667 -7.75 27.90 -18.13
C CYS A 667 -6.72 27.32 -19.10
N LEU A 668 -5.58 28.00 -19.27
CA LEU A 668 -4.50 27.64 -20.22
C LEU A 668 -4.06 26.16 -20.11
N SER A 669 -3.85 25.66 -18.88
CA SER A 669 -3.47 24.27 -18.64
C SER A 669 -4.56 23.26 -19.03
N GLY A 670 -5.84 23.60 -18.82
CA GLY A 670 -6.98 22.77 -19.19
C GLY A 670 -7.15 22.62 -20.70
N VAL A 671 -6.80 23.65 -21.48
CA VAL A 671 -6.88 23.63 -22.95
C VAL A 671 -5.93 22.58 -23.55
N LYS A 672 -4.64 22.58 -23.16
CA LYS A 672 -3.65 21.61 -23.72
C LYS A 672 -4.00 20.16 -23.39
N ARG A 673 -4.41 19.87 -22.14
CA ARG A 673 -4.81 18.50 -21.72
C ARG A 673 -6.00 17.98 -22.54
N ARG A 674 -7.04 18.80 -22.72
CA ARG A 674 -8.22 18.44 -23.51
C ARG A 674 -7.89 18.30 -25.00
N LEU A 675 -7.04 19.18 -25.54
CA LEU A 675 -6.54 19.02 -26.92
C LEU A 675 -5.78 17.72 -27.08
N PHE A 676 -4.91 17.33 -26.14
CA PHE A 676 -4.23 16.03 -26.18
C PHE A 676 -5.22 14.85 -26.21
N GLN A 677 -6.27 14.90 -25.38
CA GLN A 677 -7.33 13.88 -25.31
C GLN A 677 -8.30 13.89 -26.51
N SER A 678 -8.23 14.92 -27.36
CA SER A 678 -9.15 15.10 -28.48
C SER A 678 -8.86 14.18 -29.67
N LEU A 679 -7.67 13.56 -29.73
CA LEU A 679 -7.22 12.75 -30.85
C LEU A 679 -7.32 11.24 -30.59
N ILE A 680 -8.54 10.71 -30.67
CA ILE A 680 -8.80 9.27 -30.47
C ILE A 680 -8.53 8.44 -31.72
N GLY A 681 -8.15 7.17 -31.51
CA GLY A 681 -8.00 6.20 -32.60
C GLY A 681 -6.98 6.60 -33.67
N HIS A 682 -6.01 7.46 -33.35
CA HIS A 682 -4.89 7.80 -34.22
C HIS A 682 -3.66 7.00 -33.79
N SER A 683 -2.90 6.45 -34.75
CA SER A 683 -1.73 5.60 -34.49
C SER A 683 -0.68 6.19 -33.53
N LEU A 684 -0.41 7.49 -33.59
CA LEU A 684 0.50 8.19 -32.67
C LEU A 684 -0.01 8.28 -31.22
N PHE A 685 -1.30 8.05 -31.01
CA PHE A 685 -2.00 8.11 -29.72
C PHE A 685 -2.57 6.74 -29.35
N ALA A 686 -2.08 5.66 -29.97
CA ALA A 686 -2.42 4.29 -29.61
C ALA A 686 -2.13 4.06 -28.12
N MET A 687 -3.14 3.66 -27.37
CA MET A 687 -2.99 3.29 -25.97
C MET A 687 -2.30 1.92 -25.89
N LEU A 688 -1.38 1.75 -24.95
CA LEU A 688 -0.87 0.42 -24.65
C LEU A 688 -1.94 -0.29 -23.81
N THR A 689 -2.63 -1.25 -24.42
CA THR A 689 -3.59 -2.12 -23.75
C THR A 689 -2.97 -3.49 -23.51
N GLY A 690 -3.51 -4.28 -22.58
CA GLY A 690 -3.03 -5.64 -22.35
C GLY A 690 -3.07 -6.50 -23.62
N GLU A 691 -4.11 -6.35 -24.45
CA GLU A 691 -4.20 -7.00 -25.76
C GLU A 691 -3.08 -6.56 -26.71
N LYS A 692 -2.75 -5.26 -26.73
CA LYS A 692 -1.67 -4.74 -27.57
C LYS A 692 -0.29 -5.19 -27.09
N VAL A 693 -0.09 -5.32 -25.78
CA VAL A 693 1.13 -5.90 -25.20
C VAL A 693 1.27 -7.36 -25.61
N GLU A 694 0.20 -8.15 -25.53
CA GLU A 694 0.22 -9.55 -25.97
C GLU A 694 0.53 -9.68 -27.47
N GLU A 695 -0.04 -8.81 -28.32
CA GLU A 695 0.28 -8.76 -29.75
C GLU A 695 1.77 -8.48 -29.98
N LEU A 696 2.31 -7.44 -29.35
CA LEU A 696 3.72 -7.05 -29.49
C LEU A 696 4.68 -8.10 -28.92
N LEU A 697 4.29 -8.78 -27.84
CA LEU A 697 5.06 -9.86 -27.23
C LEU A 697 5.09 -11.08 -28.18
N ILE A 698 3.95 -11.44 -28.76
CA ILE A 698 3.86 -12.53 -29.75
C ILE A 698 4.75 -12.23 -30.96
N ASP A 699 4.77 -10.98 -31.43
CA ASP A 699 5.61 -10.59 -32.56
C ASP A 699 7.11 -10.66 -32.21
N LEU A 700 7.52 -10.20 -31.03
CA LEU A 700 8.90 -10.36 -30.53
C LEU A 700 9.32 -11.83 -30.53
N VAL A 701 8.50 -12.70 -29.94
CA VAL A 701 8.79 -14.13 -29.82
C VAL A 701 8.90 -14.76 -31.21
N ARG A 702 7.99 -14.41 -32.13
CA ARG A 702 7.98 -14.90 -33.50
C ARG A 702 9.23 -14.49 -34.27
N GLU A 703 9.60 -13.22 -34.20
CA GLU A 703 10.78 -12.69 -34.90
C GLU A 703 12.08 -13.28 -34.35
N TYR A 704 12.20 -13.40 -33.03
CA TYR A 704 13.36 -14.01 -32.40
C TYR A 704 13.55 -15.46 -32.83
N PHE A 705 12.52 -16.30 -32.69
CA PHE A 705 12.65 -17.70 -33.06
C PHE A 705 12.85 -17.89 -34.56
N LYS A 706 12.21 -17.08 -35.41
CA LYS A 706 12.50 -17.08 -36.85
C LYS A 706 13.99 -16.93 -37.14
N LEU A 707 14.65 -15.94 -36.53
CA LEU A 707 16.08 -15.70 -36.70
C LEU A 707 16.95 -16.84 -36.17
N VAL A 708 16.62 -17.36 -34.98
CA VAL A 708 17.37 -18.46 -34.37
C VAL A 708 17.31 -19.72 -35.26
N LEU A 709 16.15 -20.01 -35.82
CA LEU A 709 15.93 -21.17 -36.68
C LEU A 709 16.64 -21.05 -38.02
N GLU A 710 16.68 -19.84 -38.60
CA GLU A 710 17.46 -19.55 -39.80
C GLU A 710 18.98 -19.73 -39.57
N GLN A 711 19.47 -19.53 -38.35
CA GLN A 711 20.91 -19.53 -38.02
C GLN A 711 21.43 -20.83 -37.38
N LYS A 712 20.60 -21.56 -36.62
CA LYS A 712 20.99 -22.72 -35.81
C LYS A 712 20.24 -24.02 -36.18
N HIS A 713 19.76 -24.13 -37.42
CA HIS A 713 19.05 -25.31 -37.90
C HIS A 713 19.85 -26.60 -37.66
N SER A 714 19.23 -27.61 -37.05
CA SER A 714 19.84 -28.91 -36.73
C SER A 714 18.79 -30.01 -36.78
N GLU A 715 19.20 -31.26 -37.05
CA GLU A 715 18.29 -32.42 -37.05
C GLU A 715 17.56 -32.58 -35.70
N ALA A 716 18.20 -32.20 -34.58
CA ALA A 716 17.59 -32.21 -33.26
C ALA A 716 16.44 -31.20 -33.12
N LEU A 717 16.51 -30.04 -33.78
CA LEU A 717 15.37 -29.11 -33.83
C LEU A 717 14.21 -29.68 -34.64
N ASP A 718 14.49 -30.36 -35.76
CA ASP A 718 13.43 -31.01 -36.55
C ASP A 718 12.69 -32.09 -35.74
N VAL A 719 13.42 -32.86 -34.92
CA VAL A 719 12.83 -33.84 -34.00
C VAL A 719 11.92 -33.16 -32.98
N VAL A 720 12.40 -32.11 -32.30
CA VAL A 720 11.60 -31.36 -31.32
C VAL A 720 10.33 -30.80 -31.94
N LEU A 721 10.42 -30.24 -33.15
CA LEU A 721 9.31 -29.63 -33.84
C LEU A 721 8.27 -30.65 -34.29
N ASN A 722 8.72 -31.83 -34.74
CA ASN A 722 7.82 -32.93 -35.06
C ASN A 722 7.08 -33.39 -33.80
N CYS A 723 7.77 -33.58 -32.67
CA CYS A 723 7.13 -33.92 -31.39
C CYS A 723 6.08 -32.87 -30.98
N LEU A 724 6.39 -31.58 -31.10
CA LEU A 724 5.42 -30.50 -30.81
C LEU A 724 4.22 -30.48 -31.78
N ALA A 725 4.40 -30.90 -33.04
CA ALA A 725 3.34 -30.96 -34.03
C ALA A 725 2.43 -32.19 -33.84
N THR A 726 3.00 -33.33 -33.46
CA THR A 726 2.26 -34.59 -33.24
C THR A 726 1.70 -34.71 -31.82
N GLY A 727 2.24 -33.95 -30.87
CA GLY A 727 1.95 -34.08 -29.45
C GLY A 727 2.70 -35.22 -28.75
N ASP A 728 3.75 -35.75 -29.40
CA ASP A 728 4.62 -36.78 -28.82
C ASP A 728 5.60 -36.18 -27.80
N ASP A 729 6.13 -37.02 -26.91
CA ASP A 729 7.11 -36.61 -25.92
C ASP A 729 8.43 -36.20 -26.60
N ILE A 730 9.03 -35.11 -26.11
CA ILE A 730 10.33 -34.62 -26.60
C ILE A 730 11.44 -35.47 -25.95
N PRO A 731 12.41 -36.00 -26.73
CA PRO A 731 13.49 -36.81 -26.16
C PRO A 731 14.38 -36.02 -25.19
N ASP A 732 14.77 -36.66 -24.09
CA ASP A 732 15.58 -36.03 -23.03
C ASP A 732 16.89 -35.39 -23.52
N ALA A 733 17.49 -35.96 -24.58
CA ALA A 733 18.74 -35.47 -25.16
C ALA A 733 18.63 -34.04 -25.73
N GLU A 734 17.43 -33.58 -26.08
CA GLU A 734 17.24 -32.33 -26.81
C GLU A 734 16.87 -31.12 -25.93
N TYR A 735 16.74 -31.33 -24.61
CA TYR A 735 16.46 -30.24 -23.67
C TYR A 735 17.63 -29.25 -23.51
N ASP A 736 18.87 -29.71 -23.63
CA ASP A 736 20.05 -28.83 -23.60
C ASP A 736 20.05 -27.87 -24.79
N LEU A 737 19.66 -28.37 -25.96
CA LEU A 737 19.48 -27.55 -27.17
C LEU A 737 18.37 -26.52 -26.99
N LEU A 738 17.22 -26.95 -26.48
CA LEU A 738 16.07 -26.07 -26.23
C LEU A 738 16.38 -24.96 -25.23
N SER A 739 17.16 -25.26 -24.19
CA SER A 739 17.62 -24.28 -23.20
C SER A 739 18.59 -23.26 -23.83
N SER A 740 19.45 -23.71 -24.75
CA SER A 740 20.46 -22.86 -25.43
C SER A 740 19.86 -21.83 -26.40
N ILE A 741 18.59 -22.00 -26.78
CA ILE A 741 17.88 -21.12 -27.72
C ILE A 741 16.79 -20.26 -27.05
N ASN A 742 16.73 -20.27 -25.71
CA ASN A 742 15.84 -19.37 -24.99
C ASN A 742 16.07 -17.91 -25.37
N ILE A 743 14.99 -17.14 -25.41
CA ILE A 743 15.06 -15.69 -25.55
C ILE A 743 15.92 -15.11 -24.42
N PRO A 744 17.03 -14.43 -24.71
CA PRO A 744 17.93 -13.91 -23.69
C PRO A 744 17.31 -12.72 -22.98
N THR A 745 17.66 -12.54 -21.70
CA THR A 745 17.17 -11.42 -20.88
C THR A 745 17.46 -10.05 -21.51
N GLU A 746 18.56 -9.92 -22.25
CA GLU A 746 18.93 -8.71 -22.99
C GLU A 746 17.90 -8.34 -24.08
N ALA A 747 17.36 -9.33 -24.80
CA ALA A 747 16.33 -9.10 -25.81
C ALA A 747 15.00 -8.66 -25.16
N ILE A 748 14.65 -9.25 -24.02
CA ILE A 748 13.47 -8.88 -23.23
C ILE A 748 13.61 -7.45 -22.69
N ASN A 749 14.78 -7.09 -22.15
CA ASN A 749 15.06 -5.74 -21.65
C ASN A 749 15.03 -4.69 -22.77
N THR A 750 15.56 -5.04 -23.96
CA THR A 750 15.49 -4.14 -25.14
C THR A 750 14.04 -3.88 -25.54
N PHE A 751 13.22 -4.94 -25.59
CA PHE A 751 11.79 -4.82 -25.87
C PHE A 751 11.06 -3.94 -24.84
N ILE A 752 11.38 -4.09 -23.55
CA ILE A 752 10.85 -3.24 -22.48
C ILE A 752 11.22 -1.76 -22.71
N VAL A 753 12.50 -1.48 -22.98
CA VAL A 753 12.97 -0.10 -23.26
C VAL A 753 12.28 0.48 -24.50
N ASP A 754 12.02 -0.33 -25.53
CA ASP A 754 11.29 0.11 -26.72
C ASP A 754 9.82 0.42 -26.41
N LEU A 755 9.17 -0.37 -25.55
CA LEU A 755 7.83 -0.09 -25.07
C LEU A 755 7.78 1.19 -24.23
N GLU A 756 8.71 1.37 -23.29
CA GLU A 756 8.85 2.59 -22.50
C GLU A 756 9.09 3.82 -23.38
N SER A 757 9.94 3.68 -24.40
CA SER A 757 10.23 4.73 -25.36
C SER A 757 9.02 5.11 -26.21
N LYS A 758 8.19 4.13 -26.59
CA LYS A 758 7.05 4.30 -27.49
C LYS A 758 5.76 4.69 -26.78
N TYR A 759 5.50 4.14 -25.61
CA TYR A 759 4.25 4.25 -24.86
C TYR A 759 4.39 5.04 -23.55
N GLY A 760 5.61 5.28 -23.07
CA GLY A 760 5.84 6.00 -21.81
C GLY A 760 5.32 5.22 -20.61
N ASP A 761 4.77 5.91 -19.62
CA ASP A 761 4.51 5.30 -18.32
C ASP A 761 3.45 4.19 -18.33
N SER A 762 2.58 4.18 -19.33
CA SER A 762 1.65 3.07 -19.54
C SER A 762 2.36 1.75 -19.84
N ALA A 763 3.65 1.75 -20.19
CA ALA A 763 4.46 0.53 -20.32
C ALA A 763 4.83 -0.06 -18.95
N PHE A 764 4.99 0.79 -17.91
CA PHE A 764 5.27 0.32 -16.55
C PHE A 764 4.14 -0.57 -16.03
N ASP A 765 2.89 -0.24 -16.35
CA ASP A 765 1.68 -0.99 -15.96
C ASP A 765 1.68 -2.46 -16.45
N PHE A 766 2.54 -2.80 -17.43
CA PHE A 766 2.62 -4.15 -18.01
C PHE A 766 3.98 -4.81 -17.80
N LEU A 767 4.92 -4.21 -17.07
CA LEU A 767 6.25 -4.81 -16.89
C LEU A 767 6.21 -6.14 -16.19
N ASP A 768 5.44 -6.25 -15.10
CA ASP A 768 5.31 -7.50 -14.37
C ASP A 768 4.59 -8.54 -15.24
N HIS A 769 3.55 -8.14 -15.99
CA HIS A 769 2.91 -9.01 -16.97
C HIS A 769 3.88 -9.51 -18.05
N ILE A 770 4.73 -8.64 -18.60
CA ILE A 770 5.73 -9.03 -19.61
C ILE A 770 6.76 -9.98 -18.99
N LYS A 771 7.31 -9.63 -17.82
CA LYS A 771 8.29 -10.45 -17.11
C LYS A 771 7.72 -11.81 -16.75
N ASP A 772 6.51 -11.86 -16.19
CA ASP A 772 5.79 -13.09 -15.82
C ASP A 772 5.60 -14.02 -17.01
N LYS A 773 5.36 -13.49 -18.22
CA LYS A 773 5.25 -14.33 -19.42
C LYS A 773 6.57 -14.99 -19.82
N PHE A 774 7.70 -14.43 -19.40
CA PHE A 774 9.03 -15.02 -19.58
C PHE A 774 9.56 -15.68 -18.29
N LEU A 775 8.81 -15.62 -17.18
CA LEU A 775 9.08 -16.42 -15.99
C LEU A 775 8.52 -17.82 -16.23
N LEU A 776 9.41 -18.81 -16.23
CA LEU A 776 9.06 -20.21 -16.42
C LEU A 776 8.67 -20.78 -15.05
N PRO A 777 7.46 -21.36 -14.87
CA PRO A 777 6.99 -21.79 -13.57
C PRO A 777 7.81 -22.97 -13.01
N GLU A 778 8.06 -22.96 -11.70
CA GLU A 778 8.56 -24.12 -10.95
C GLU A 778 7.39 -25.11 -10.74
N ASP A 779 7.04 -25.87 -11.78
CA ASP A 779 6.10 -26.97 -11.64
C ASP A 779 6.83 -28.24 -11.16
N ASN A 780 6.37 -28.80 -10.04
CA ASN A 780 6.97 -29.98 -9.40
C ASN A 780 6.49 -31.30 -10.04
N ASP A 781 5.41 -31.27 -10.84
CA ASP A 781 4.77 -32.50 -11.36
C ASP A 781 5.25 -32.91 -12.77
N LYS A 782 5.98 -32.03 -13.50
CA LYS A 782 6.63 -32.34 -14.79
C LYS A 782 7.99 -31.64 -14.93
N PRO A 783 9.09 -32.24 -14.42
CA PRO A 783 10.42 -31.62 -14.39
C PRO A 783 11.04 -31.39 -15.78
N GLU A 784 10.55 -32.08 -16.80
CA GLU A 784 11.14 -32.12 -18.14
C GLU A 784 10.71 -30.91 -19.01
N LEU A 785 9.55 -30.30 -18.75
CA LEU A 785 9.15 -29.02 -19.38
C LEU A 785 9.88 -27.80 -18.79
N ARG A 786 10.84 -28.01 -17.88
CA ARG A 786 11.62 -26.95 -17.27
C ARG A 786 12.42 -26.20 -18.34
N ASN A 787 12.22 -24.89 -18.34
CA ASN A 787 13.16 -23.92 -18.88
C ASN A 787 13.23 -23.78 -20.42
N THR A 788 12.14 -23.95 -21.18
CA THR A 788 12.20 -23.73 -22.64
C THR A 788 11.11 -22.79 -23.18
N HIS A 789 11.51 -21.58 -23.59
CA HIS A 789 10.62 -20.58 -24.17
C HIS A 789 9.96 -21.06 -25.48
N LEU A 790 10.67 -21.86 -26.29
CA LEU A 790 10.11 -22.36 -27.55
C LEU A 790 8.85 -23.20 -27.31
N VAL A 791 8.90 -24.14 -26.36
CA VAL A 791 7.77 -25.02 -26.02
C VAL A 791 6.63 -24.20 -25.40
N GLY A 792 6.95 -23.28 -24.48
CA GLY A 792 5.96 -22.43 -23.82
C GLY A 792 5.20 -21.49 -24.77
N PHE A 793 5.84 -21.05 -25.86
CA PHE A 793 5.24 -20.12 -26.82
C PHE A 793 4.82 -20.75 -28.15
N TYR A 794 5.09 -22.04 -28.40
CA TYR A 794 4.86 -22.67 -29.70
C TYR A 794 3.46 -22.41 -30.26
N TYR A 795 2.42 -22.82 -29.52
CA TYR A 795 1.03 -22.60 -29.92
C TYR A 795 0.57 -21.15 -29.74
N LYS A 796 1.12 -20.43 -28.75
CA LYS A 796 0.68 -19.08 -28.40
C LYS A 796 1.12 -18.05 -29.44
N ALA A 797 2.34 -18.17 -29.98
CA ALA A 797 2.89 -17.26 -30.97
C ALA A 797 2.65 -17.70 -32.42
N ARG A 798 1.91 -18.80 -32.62
CA ARG A 798 1.64 -19.46 -33.91
C ARG A 798 2.92 -19.87 -34.64
N LEU A 799 3.90 -20.38 -33.88
CA LEU A 799 5.19 -20.74 -34.44
C LEU A 799 5.08 -21.91 -35.42
N GLU A 800 4.03 -22.74 -35.34
CA GLU A 800 3.79 -23.85 -36.29
C GLU A 800 3.84 -23.41 -37.76
N ASN A 801 3.44 -22.17 -38.06
CA ASN A 801 3.43 -21.64 -39.43
C ASN A 801 4.83 -21.23 -39.93
N LEU A 802 5.75 -20.89 -39.03
CA LEU A 802 7.15 -20.65 -39.38
C LEU A 802 7.82 -21.95 -39.83
N PHE A 803 7.43 -23.08 -39.25
CA PHE A 803 7.98 -24.41 -39.52
C PHE A 803 7.30 -25.16 -40.68
N ALA A 804 6.04 -24.84 -40.99
CA ALA A 804 5.38 -25.36 -42.19
C ALA A 804 6.08 -24.92 -43.50
N GLN A 805 6.93 -23.88 -43.47
CA GLN A 805 7.71 -23.43 -44.62
C GLN A 805 9.03 -24.19 -44.80
N THR A 806 9.60 -24.80 -43.75
CA THR A 806 10.81 -25.64 -43.85
C THR A 806 10.50 -27.07 -44.30
N GLN A 807 9.28 -27.58 -44.08
CA GLN A 807 8.82 -28.91 -44.53
C GLN A 807 8.44 -29.02 -46.02
N LYS A 808 8.80 -28.06 -46.88
CA LYS A 808 8.61 -28.21 -48.34
C LYS A 808 9.59 -29.19 -49.02
N HIS A 809 10.31 -30.00 -48.24
CA HIS A 809 11.12 -31.11 -48.73
C HIS A 809 10.76 -32.49 -48.13
N SER A 810 9.49 -32.80 -47.87
CA SER A 810 8.98 -34.19 -47.92
C SER A 810 7.47 -34.22 -47.77
N GLY A 811 6.77 -34.83 -48.74
CA GLY A 811 5.31 -34.74 -48.85
C GLY A 811 4.49 -35.70 -47.97
N PHE A 812 3.16 -35.53 -48.13
CA PHE A 812 2.02 -36.43 -47.87
C PHE A 812 1.07 -36.15 -46.67
N PHE A 813 -0.17 -35.76 -47.06
CA PHE A 813 -1.53 -35.80 -46.43
C PHE A 813 -2.03 -34.85 -45.31
N ALA A 814 -2.81 -33.85 -45.76
CA ALA A 814 -4.27 -33.65 -45.66
C ALA A 814 -5.11 -33.81 -44.34
N ASN A 815 -5.79 -32.70 -44.01
CA ASN A 815 -7.19 -32.50 -43.54
C ASN A 815 -7.75 -33.22 -42.30
N GLY A 816 -8.26 -32.42 -41.34
CA GLY A 816 -9.25 -32.87 -40.35
C GLY A 816 -9.83 -31.73 -39.49
N SER A 817 -11.14 -31.52 -39.59
CA SER A 817 -11.97 -30.47 -38.97
C SER A 817 -12.37 -30.74 -37.50
N GLY A 818 -12.51 -29.69 -36.68
CA GLY A 818 -13.21 -29.78 -35.38
C GLY A 818 -13.44 -28.42 -34.68
N LYS A 819 -14.70 -28.09 -34.37
CA LYS A 819 -15.21 -26.84 -33.77
C LYS A 819 -15.19 -26.86 -32.20
N PRO A 820 -15.41 -25.71 -31.52
CA PRO A 820 -15.08 -25.49 -30.10
C PRO A 820 -16.21 -25.84 -29.12
N SER A 821 -15.85 -26.15 -27.87
CA SER A 821 -16.76 -26.38 -26.75
C SER A 821 -16.75 -25.22 -25.72
N GLN A 822 -17.90 -25.07 -25.08
CA GLN A 822 -18.43 -23.93 -24.34
C GLN A 822 -18.01 -23.85 -22.86
N ALA A 823 -18.19 -22.62 -22.36
CA ALA A 823 -18.33 -22.14 -20.98
C ALA A 823 -19.05 -23.08 -19.97
N LEU A 824 -18.63 -22.97 -18.71
CA LEU A 824 -19.36 -23.46 -17.54
C LEU A 824 -19.35 -22.41 -16.41
N PHE A 825 -20.57 -22.06 -15.98
CA PHE A 825 -20.96 -21.21 -14.85
C PHE A 825 -20.89 -21.98 -13.52
N LEU A 826 -20.47 -21.32 -12.43
CA LEU A 826 -20.82 -21.56 -11.01
C LEU A 826 -20.54 -20.21 -10.30
N GLY A 827 -21.28 -19.67 -9.33
CA GLY A 827 -22.38 -20.11 -8.48
C GLY A 827 -22.34 -19.20 -7.24
N GLU A 828 -23.48 -18.61 -6.85
CA GLU A 828 -23.65 -17.58 -5.81
C GLU A 828 -23.42 -18.12 -4.38
N VAL A 829 -22.97 -17.24 -3.46
CA VAL A 829 -23.04 -17.46 -2.01
C VAL A 829 -23.53 -16.17 -1.33
N GLU A 830 -24.62 -16.30 -0.58
CA GLU A 830 -25.22 -15.31 0.31
C GLU A 830 -24.46 -15.22 1.64
N ASP A 831 -24.41 -14.02 2.25
CA ASP A 831 -23.87 -13.79 3.60
C ASP A 831 -24.90 -12.95 4.42
N PRO A 832 -25.13 -13.22 5.72
CA PRO A 832 -26.21 -12.62 6.49
C PRO A 832 -25.82 -11.35 7.26
N ASP A 833 -26.70 -10.35 7.18
CA ASP A 833 -26.71 -9.10 7.93
C ASP A 833 -26.85 -9.30 9.46
N TRP A 834 -25.98 -8.66 10.24
CA TRP A 834 -26.24 -8.20 11.60
C TRP A 834 -25.62 -6.81 11.78
N ASP A 835 -26.45 -5.79 11.99
CA ASP A 835 -26.21 -4.74 12.99
C ASP A 835 -27.40 -3.76 13.07
N SER A 836 -28.02 -3.70 14.25
CA SER A 836 -28.85 -2.58 14.68
C SER A 836 -28.31 -2.00 15.99
N GLU A 837 -27.94 -0.72 15.90
CA GLU A 837 -28.15 0.38 16.85
C GLU A 837 -27.88 0.14 18.36
N PHE A 838 -27.01 0.97 18.95
CA PHE A 838 -27.50 2.18 19.63
C PHE A 838 -26.38 3.15 20.03
N ASP A 839 -26.74 4.43 19.91
CA ASP A 839 -25.99 5.61 20.26
C ASP A 839 -26.31 6.07 21.71
N SER A 840 -25.60 7.10 22.16
CA SER A 840 -25.79 7.91 23.39
C SER A 840 -25.13 7.42 24.68
N THR A 841 -24.06 8.13 25.09
CA THR A 841 -24.01 8.99 26.29
C THR A 841 -22.56 9.36 26.62
N ILE A 842 -22.23 10.62 26.37
CA ILE A 842 -21.10 11.35 26.96
C ILE A 842 -21.59 11.91 28.29
N SER A 843 -20.94 11.55 29.41
CA SER A 843 -20.77 12.44 30.57
C SER A 843 -19.80 11.83 31.60
N THR A 844 -18.83 12.65 32.02
CA THR A 844 -18.11 12.61 33.32
C THR A 844 -17.35 11.34 33.76
N CYS A 845 -16.02 11.33 33.53
CA CYS A 845 -14.95 11.21 34.54
C CYS A 845 -13.57 11.22 33.85
#